data_AF-A0A4V1IUG2-F1
#
_entry.id   AF-A0A4V1IUG2-F1
#
_cell.length_a   1.000
_cell.length_b   1.000
_cell.length_c   1.000
_cell.angle_alpha   90.00
_cell.angle_beta   90.00
_cell.angle_gamma   90.00
#
_symmetry.space_group_name_H-M   'P 1'
#
loop_
_entity.id
_entity.type
_entity.pdbx_description
1 polymer ?
#
loop_
_entity_poly.entity_id
_entity_poly.type
_entity_poly.pdbx_seq_one_letter_code
_entity_poly.pdbx_strand_id
1 'polypeptide(L)'
;MAGALENAKKYLPKLRDEEIENNFGRVFSVSGPVVIAEQMAGSAMYELVRVGYYELVGEVIRIDGDKATVQVYEETTGLTVGDPIVRTGKPLSCELGPGLCSNIYDGIQRPLQAIQDVSQSIYIPRGVSTEALDKNIPWEFEPVNVKVGDHLTGGDIFGKVFENSLITQNILLPPKAAGTVTYIAPKGNYTLKDKIIELEINGQKRSYGLYHTWPVRTPRPVSEKLAADFPLLTGQRVLDALFPCVQGGTTAIPGAFGCGKTVISQSLSKYSNSDLIIYTGCFAKGTPVLMADGAIQVIEAIGVGDQVLGPDSTPRTVVALPRGTDDMYVVTETTQHRDTAEAVGIRNFTCNASHKIVVRTPRHVLVTEQDIHGEKQSSVVTFEKTVMQVEGREIEMVKAQTKSFQHSTHANAAEIAREYADNLSRDPIDWVIEARDIDVVDDQVRRATTQLSAPILVENTQIDAFLTKQGFATGGNELAYLMGLWVGDGYAKSDTLTVSVHDVQLHQRIKEFGDVFDLDTTIDQHHGENEASICLRSREVRDNGIRHPNTGNVLYDALKHFTSAGTKTIPQFIVTEKIVQREYFLAGLVDSDGHVEKEPALSATIKTIHTSVCDGIVAVARSLGVRVSVDTSQPVVIEGVKHAKAYSVFLSGEALASVLAKCSLDRKQVPTPATVSRQPETFHFSVTKIERAEYFGITLSDDSDHKFLLANNVVVHNCGERGNEMAEVLMDFPELSIEIDGRKESIMKRTTLVANTSNMPVAAREASIYTGITLAEYFRDQGRNVAMMADSTSRWAEALREISGRLAEMPADSGYPAYLGARLASFYERAGKVTCLGNPRRQGSVSIVGAVSPPGGDFSDPVTSATLGIVQVFWGLDKKLAQRKHFPSVNWSLSYSNYTKALDPYYESMDPEFVSLRTKFRDILQTEEDLAEIVQLVGKSALAETDKITLDVAKIIKDDFLQQNGYSNYDRYCPFFKTVGMMRNMILFYELARSTVESSNGSLTWNRIRDHIGDIPYKLSSMKFEDPQDGEQVVRAKYAALYKEIEERFRALSE
;
A
#
# COMPACT_ATOMS: atom_id res chain seq x y z
N MET A 1 19.76 10.56 -14.58
CA MET A 1 19.36 9.51 -15.55
C MET A 1 20.52 9.02 -16.42
N ALA A 2 21.13 9.84 -17.30
CA ALA A 2 22.07 9.40 -18.34
C ALA A 2 23.06 8.28 -17.96
N GLY A 3 23.89 8.48 -16.93
CA GLY A 3 24.94 7.52 -16.54
C GLY A 3 24.45 6.13 -16.10
N ALA A 4 23.21 5.99 -15.64
CA ALA A 4 22.64 4.68 -15.28
C ALA A 4 22.37 3.82 -16.54
N LEU A 5 21.82 4.46 -17.59
CA LEU A 5 21.62 3.83 -18.90
C LEU A 5 22.96 3.47 -19.58
N GLU A 6 24.01 4.26 -19.38
CA GLU A 6 25.35 3.96 -19.91
C GLU A 6 26.04 2.81 -19.15
N ASN A 7 25.88 2.71 -17.84
CA ASN A 7 26.38 1.57 -17.07
C ASN A 7 25.63 0.27 -17.39
N ALA A 8 24.30 0.31 -17.49
CA ALA A 8 23.50 -0.85 -17.92
C ALA A 8 23.90 -1.32 -19.35
N LYS A 9 24.18 -0.38 -20.27
CA LYS A 9 24.65 -0.68 -21.63
C LYS A 9 26.01 -1.42 -21.71
N LYS A 10 26.80 -1.48 -20.64
CA LYS A 10 28.00 -2.35 -20.59
C LYS A 10 27.68 -3.82 -20.34
N TYR A 11 26.52 -4.12 -19.76
CA TYR A 11 26.08 -5.47 -19.39
C TYR A 11 24.94 -6.00 -20.26
N LEU A 12 24.34 -5.16 -21.11
CA LEU A 12 23.53 -5.65 -22.24
C LEU A 12 24.41 -6.56 -23.11
N PRO A 13 24.00 -7.81 -23.39
CA PRO A 13 24.65 -8.59 -24.44
C PRO A 13 24.51 -7.83 -25.76
N LYS A 14 25.63 -7.64 -26.44
CA LYS A 14 25.58 -7.46 -27.88
C LYS A 14 25.28 -8.82 -28.49
N LEU A 15 24.42 -8.84 -29.51
CA LEU A 15 24.29 -10.00 -30.41
C LEU A 15 25.69 -10.51 -30.75
N ARG A 16 25.98 -11.75 -30.34
CA ARG A 16 27.30 -12.34 -30.52
C ARG A 16 27.47 -12.74 -31.97
N ASP A 17 28.58 -12.35 -32.57
CA ASP A 17 28.98 -12.72 -33.95
C ASP A 17 29.20 -14.25 -34.16
N GLU A 18 28.85 -15.06 -33.16
CA GLU A 18 28.93 -16.52 -33.12
C GLU A 18 27.57 -17.21 -33.35
N GLU A 19 26.45 -16.49 -33.29
CA GLU A 19 25.11 -17.08 -33.46
C GLU A 19 24.70 -17.19 -34.94
N ILE A 20 24.32 -18.39 -35.37
CA ILE A 20 24.10 -18.74 -36.77
C ILE A 20 22.88 -17.99 -37.34
N GLU A 21 23.04 -17.32 -38.49
CA GLU A 21 21.98 -16.51 -39.15
C GLU A 21 20.63 -17.24 -39.31
N ASN A 22 20.65 -18.56 -39.54
CA ASN A 22 19.44 -19.40 -39.65
C ASN A 22 18.57 -19.43 -38.38
N ASN A 23 19.08 -19.04 -37.21
CA ASN A 23 18.32 -19.08 -35.95
C ASN A 23 17.40 -17.86 -35.77
N PHE A 24 17.62 -16.78 -36.53
CA PHE A 24 16.91 -15.51 -36.37
C PHE A 24 15.59 -15.45 -37.15
N GLY A 25 14.50 -15.16 -36.45
CA GLY A 25 13.29 -14.59 -37.03
C GLY A 25 13.31 -13.05 -37.00
N ARG A 26 12.25 -12.42 -37.49
CA ARG A 26 12.07 -10.95 -37.48
C ARG A 26 10.68 -10.54 -37.00
N VAL A 27 10.59 -9.41 -36.30
CA VAL A 27 9.30 -8.79 -35.93
C VAL A 27 8.57 -8.35 -37.19
N PHE A 28 7.41 -8.94 -37.46
CA PHE A 28 6.49 -8.52 -38.53
C PHE A 28 5.44 -7.53 -38.03
N SER A 29 4.96 -7.68 -36.79
CA SER A 29 3.97 -6.79 -36.17
C SER A 29 4.04 -6.84 -34.64
N VAL A 30 3.61 -5.77 -33.97
CA VAL A 30 3.55 -5.64 -32.50
C VAL A 30 2.17 -5.10 -32.09
N SER A 31 1.50 -5.77 -31.16
CA SER A 31 0.17 -5.39 -30.67
C SER A 31 0.07 -5.64 -29.15
N GLY A 32 0.45 -4.62 -28.37
CA GLY A 32 0.61 -4.76 -26.92
C GLY A 32 1.64 -5.85 -26.57
N PRO A 33 1.35 -6.78 -25.64
CA PRO A 33 2.27 -7.85 -25.26
C PRO A 33 2.43 -8.96 -26.32
N VAL A 34 1.67 -8.90 -27.42
CA VAL A 34 1.70 -9.91 -28.50
C VAL A 34 2.52 -9.38 -29.68
N VAL A 35 3.53 -10.15 -30.07
CA VAL A 35 4.40 -9.89 -31.21
C VAL A 35 4.17 -10.97 -32.26
N ILE A 36 3.99 -10.59 -33.52
CA ILE A 36 3.97 -11.53 -34.65
C ILE A 36 5.33 -11.48 -35.31
N ALA A 37 5.97 -12.64 -35.39
CA ALA A 37 7.27 -12.87 -36.01
C ALA A 37 7.11 -13.56 -37.37
N GLU A 38 8.06 -13.34 -38.28
CA GLU A 38 8.24 -14.09 -39.53
C GLU A 38 9.67 -14.64 -39.62
N GLN A 39 9.95 -15.52 -40.59
CA GLN A 39 11.20 -16.29 -40.69
C GLN A 39 11.41 -17.22 -39.47
N MET A 40 10.32 -17.74 -38.90
CA MET A 40 10.31 -18.56 -37.69
C MET A 40 10.18 -20.06 -37.95
N ALA A 41 10.35 -20.50 -39.20
CA ALA A 41 10.36 -21.91 -39.59
C ALA A 41 11.26 -22.78 -38.68
N GLY A 42 10.65 -23.77 -38.03
CA GLY A 42 11.33 -24.67 -37.08
C GLY A 42 11.38 -24.18 -35.63
N SER A 43 10.66 -23.10 -35.27
CA SER A 43 10.30 -22.82 -33.87
C SER A 43 9.32 -23.86 -33.33
N ALA A 44 9.35 -24.10 -32.01
CA ALA A 44 8.42 -24.97 -31.31
C ALA A 44 7.35 -24.18 -30.54
N MET A 45 6.21 -24.82 -30.27
CA MET A 45 5.15 -24.22 -29.45
C MET A 45 5.54 -24.32 -27.97
N TYR A 46 5.31 -23.24 -27.21
CA TYR A 46 5.90 -22.96 -25.90
C TYR A 46 7.43 -22.88 -25.87
N GLU A 47 8.08 -22.55 -26.99
CA GLU A 47 9.52 -22.22 -27.01
C GLU A 47 9.78 -20.80 -26.50
N LEU A 48 10.79 -20.64 -25.66
CA LEU A 48 11.26 -19.33 -25.19
C LEU A 48 12.15 -18.68 -26.25
N VAL A 49 11.93 -17.39 -26.50
CA VAL A 49 12.64 -16.58 -27.50
C VAL A 49 13.13 -15.27 -26.89
N ARG A 50 14.12 -14.63 -27.51
CA ARG A 50 14.58 -13.28 -27.18
C ARG A 50 14.19 -12.32 -28.29
N VAL A 51 13.46 -11.25 -27.95
CA VAL A 51 12.80 -10.35 -28.91
C VAL A 51 13.47 -8.98 -28.93
N GLY A 52 13.92 -8.57 -30.12
CA GLY A 52 14.53 -7.28 -30.40
C GLY A 52 15.93 -7.09 -29.83
N TYR A 53 16.50 -5.91 -30.08
CA TYR A 53 17.87 -5.53 -29.67
C TYR A 53 18.08 -5.43 -28.15
N TYR A 54 17.01 -5.54 -27.36
CA TYR A 54 17.05 -5.63 -25.90
C TYR A 54 16.92 -7.08 -25.39
N GLU A 55 16.85 -8.08 -26.26
CA GLU A 55 16.67 -9.49 -25.91
C GLU A 55 15.50 -9.75 -24.93
N LEU A 56 14.36 -9.09 -25.15
CA LEU A 56 13.19 -9.21 -24.27
C LEU A 56 12.69 -10.66 -24.23
N VAL A 57 12.43 -11.21 -23.05
CA VAL A 57 12.00 -12.61 -22.92
C VAL A 57 10.57 -12.77 -23.44
N GLY A 58 10.33 -13.75 -24.31
CA GLY A 58 8.98 -14.12 -24.75
C GLY A 58 8.82 -15.63 -24.99
N GLU A 59 7.60 -16.08 -25.21
CA GLU A 59 7.22 -17.48 -25.46
C GLU A 59 6.37 -17.59 -26.74
N VAL A 60 6.67 -18.56 -27.61
CA VAL A 60 5.87 -18.87 -28.81
C VAL A 60 4.56 -19.55 -28.41
N ILE A 61 3.43 -18.95 -28.74
CA ILE A 61 2.09 -19.41 -28.33
C ILE A 61 1.19 -19.87 -29.49
N ARG A 62 1.51 -19.48 -30.72
CA ARG A 62 0.84 -19.97 -31.95
C ARG A 62 1.83 -19.93 -33.11
N ILE A 63 1.69 -20.87 -34.05
CA ILE A 63 2.50 -20.95 -35.28
C ILE A 63 1.54 -21.07 -36.46
N ASP A 64 1.80 -20.32 -37.53
CA ASP A 64 0.97 -20.22 -38.74
C ASP A 64 1.90 -20.14 -39.97
N GLY A 65 2.24 -21.31 -40.52
CA GLY A 65 3.27 -21.45 -41.57
C GLY A 65 4.66 -21.06 -41.07
N ASP A 66 5.24 -20.01 -41.68
CA ASP A 66 6.53 -19.42 -41.28
C ASP A 66 6.38 -18.29 -40.23
N LYS A 67 5.13 -17.92 -39.88
CA LYS A 67 4.87 -16.89 -38.87
C LYS A 67 4.63 -17.51 -37.50
N ALA A 68 5.15 -16.88 -36.46
CA ALA A 68 4.94 -17.29 -35.07
C ALA A 68 4.39 -16.11 -34.25
N THR A 69 3.34 -16.37 -33.48
CA THR A 69 2.85 -15.44 -32.46
C THR A 69 3.62 -15.68 -31.17
N VAL A 70 4.29 -14.64 -30.69
CA VAL A 70 5.09 -14.60 -29.46
C VAL A 70 4.38 -13.74 -28.43
N GLN A 71 4.24 -14.25 -27.22
CA GLN A 71 3.81 -13.51 -26.04
C GLN A 71 5.05 -13.04 -25.28
N VAL A 72 5.24 -11.73 -25.13
CA VAL A 72 6.42 -11.15 -24.47
C VAL A 72 6.14 -10.98 -22.96
N TYR A 73 7.08 -11.41 -22.13
CA TYR A 73 7.02 -11.31 -20.66
C TYR A 73 7.49 -9.94 -20.12
N GLU A 74 7.99 -9.08 -20.99
CA GLU A 74 8.45 -7.71 -20.73
C GLU A 74 7.64 -6.70 -21.58
N GLU A 75 7.80 -5.40 -21.30
CA GLU A 75 7.15 -4.35 -22.09
C GLU A 75 7.72 -4.26 -23.52
N THR A 76 6.85 -4.38 -24.51
CA THR A 76 7.16 -4.29 -25.94
C THR A 76 7.37 -2.85 -26.45
N THR A 77 7.21 -1.84 -25.59
CA THR A 77 7.28 -0.41 -25.93
C THR A 77 8.63 -0.03 -26.55
N GLY A 78 8.64 0.23 -27.86
CA GLY A 78 9.86 0.60 -28.59
C GLY A 78 10.57 -0.56 -29.30
N LEU A 79 9.96 -1.75 -29.37
CA LEU A 79 10.26 -2.71 -30.45
C LEU A 79 9.83 -2.14 -31.81
N THR A 80 10.60 -2.40 -32.85
CA THR A 80 10.29 -1.98 -34.23
C THR A 80 10.09 -3.16 -35.19
N VAL A 81 9.36 -2.93 -36.29
CA VAL A 81 9.20 -3.93 -37.35
C VAL A 81 10.55 -4.13 -38.05
N GLY A 82 10.95 -5.38 -38.22
CA GLY A 82 12.28 -5.78 -38.69
C GLY A 82 13.28 -6.10 -37.58
N ASP A 83 12.96 -5.86 -36.31
CA ASP A 83 13.80 -6.24 -35.16
C ASP A 83 14.06 -7.76 -35.13
N PRO A 84 15.26 -8.22 -34.73
CA PRO A 84 15.62 -9.63 -34.70
C PRO A 84 14.92 -10.40 -33.57
N ILE A 85 14.65 -11.69 -33.77
CA ILE A 85 14.14 -12.60 -32.75
C ILE A 85 15.01 -13.86 -32.70
N VAL A 86 15.64 -14.12 -31.55
CA VAL A 86 16.52 -15.27 -31.34
C VAL A 86 15.73 -16.43 -30.74
N ARG A 87 15.89 -17.63 -31.31
CA ARG A 87 15.28 -18.88 -30.84
C ARG A 87 16.21 -19.64 -29.89
N THR A 88 15.69 -20.07 -28.73
CA THR A 88 16.52 -20.75 -27.70
C THR A 88 16.43 -22.28 -27.75
N GLY A 89 15.49 -22.84 -28.51
CA GLY A 89 15.23 -24.27 -28.63
C GLY A 89 14.71 -24.94 -27.35
N LYS A 90 14.27 -24.16 -26.36
CA LYS A 90 13.88 -24.62 -25.02
C LYS A 90 12.63 -23.90 -24.52
N PRO A 91 11.75 -24.56 -23.75
CA PRO A 91 10.62 -23.91 -23.10
C PRO A 91 11.06 -23.12 -21.85
N LEU A 92 10.19 -22.22 -21.36
CA LEU A 92 10.40 -21.51 -20.09
C LEU A 92 10.69 -22.53 -18.96
N SER A 93 11.85 -22.39 -18.33
CA SER A 93 12.42 -23.36 -17.40
C SER A 93 13.13 -22.66 -16.24
N CYS A 94 12.91 -23.14 -15.02
CA CYS A 94 13.58 -22.64 -13.82
C CYS A 94 14.92 -23.34 -13.57
N GLU A 95 15.90 -22.63 -12.99
CA GLU A 95 17.09 -23.24 -12.34
C GLU A 95 16.69 -23.70 -10.92
N LEU A 96 17.08 -24.92 -10.54
CA LEU A 96 16.71 -25.57 -9.28
C LEU A 96 17.96 -26.13 -8.59
N GLY A 97 18.23 -25.70 -7.35
CA GLY A 97 19.43 -26.06 -6.59
C GLY A 97 19.53 -25.32 -5.24
N PRO A 98 20.69 -25.35 -4.57
CA PRO A 98 20.95 -24.55 -3.38
C PRO A 98 21.12 -23.07 -3.74
N GLY A 99 20.67 -22.17 -2.85
CA GLY A 99 20.52 -20.74 -3.11
C GLY A 99 19.09 -20.35 -3.53
N LEU A 100 18.09 -21.20 -3.29
CA LEU A 100 16.68 -20.89 -3.53
C LEU A 100 15.99 -20.29 -2.30
N CYS A 101 16.37 -20.71 -1.10
CA CYS A 101 15.81 -20.17 0.14
C CYS A 101 16.33 -18.75 0.40
N SER A 102 15.51 -17.93 1.06
CA SER A 102 15.74 -16.49 1.31
C SER A 102 15.80 -15.58 0.08
N ASN A 103 15.80 -16.12 -1.13
CA ASN A 103 15.79 -15.34 -2.36
C ASN A 103 14.38 -14.85 -2.75
N ILE A 104 14.36 -13.73 -3.48
CA ILE A 104 13.16 -13.03 -3.95
C ILE A 104 13.25 -12.92 -5.48
N TYR A 105 12.35 -13.62 -6.17
CA TYR A 105 12.34 -13.77 -7.62
C TYR A 105 11.24 -12.93 -8.28
N ASP A 106 11.44 -12.52 -9.54
CA ASP A 106 10.34 -12.09 -10.41
C ASP A 106 9.56 -13.29 -11.00
N GLY A 107 8.51 -13.02 -11.78
CA GLY A 107 7.69 -14.07 -12.40
C GLY A 107 8.43 -15.04 -13.33
N ILE A 108 9.59 -14.64 -13.86
CA ILE A 108 10.45 -15.48 -14.73
C ILE A 108 11.75 -15.92 -14.03
N GLN A 109 11.75 -15.92 -12.68
CA GLN A 109 12.83 -16.39 -11.81
C GLN A 109 14.15 -15.59 -11.85
N ARG A 110 14.11 -14.28 -12.13
CA ARG A 110 15.27 -13.41 -11.90
C ARG A 110 15.29 -12.87 -10.45
N PRO A 111 16.40 -12.96 -9.71
CA PRO A 111 16.48 -12.46 -8.34
C PRO A 111 16.51 -10.92 -8.30
N LEU A 112 15.56 -10.31 -7.59
CA LEU A 112 15.38 -8.85 -7.57
C LEU A 112 16.59 -8.11 -6.98
N GLN A 113 17.21 -8.67 -5.94
CA GLN A 113 18.40 -8.08 -5.31
C GLN A 113 19.57 -7.99 -6.30
N ALA A 114 19.86 -9.05 -7.06
CA ALA A 114 20.92 -9.02 -8.06
C ALA A 114 20.61 -8.06 -9.23
N ILE A 115 19.34 -7.87 -9.59
CA ILE A 115 18.94 -6.83 -10.56
C ILE A 115 19.25 -5.44 -9.99
N GLN A 116 18.92 -5.18 -8.72
CA GLN A 116 19.22 -3.91 -8.03
C GLN A 116 20.74 -3.66 -7.97
N ASP A 117 21.52 -4.67 -7.59
CA ASP A 117 22.98 -4.59 -7.49
C ASP A 117 23.66 -4.33 -8.85
N VAL A 118 23.22 -5.01 -9.93
CA VAL A 118 23.77 -4.82 -11.28
C VAL A 118 23.33 -3.50 -11.91
N SER A 119 22.09 -3.06 -11.69
CA SER A 119 21.55 -1.84 -12.29
C SER A 119 21.86 -0.57 -11.52
N GLN A 120 22.18 -0.67 -10.21
CA GLN A 120 22.29 0.44 -9.27
C GLN A 120 21.07 1.39 -9.35
N SER A 121 19.89 0.77 -9.46
CA SER A 121 18.60 1.41 -9.76
C SER A 121 17.48 0.75 -8.98
N ILE A 122 16.43 1.50 -8.66
CA ILE A 122 15.16 0.99 -8.12
C ILE A 122 14.27 0.35 -9.21
N TYR A 123 14.53 0.67 -10.48
CA TYR A 123 13.80 0.15 -11.63
C TYR A 123 14.51 -1.06 -12.25
N ILE A 124 13.76 -2.13 -12.49
CA ILE A 124 14.18 -3.30 -13.30
C ILE A 124 14.41 -2.82 -14.75
N PRO A 125 15.63 -2.91 -15.30
CA PRO A 125 15.87 -2.55 -16.70
C PRO A 125 15.23 -3.56 -17.66
N ARG A 126 14.62 -3.06 -18.75
CA ARG A 126 14.12 -3.91 -19.83
C ARG A 126 15.28 -4.63 -20.52
N GLY A 127 15.14 -5.93 -20.76
CA GLY A 127 16.19 -6.79 -21.27
C GLY A 127 17.21 -7.28 -20.22
N VAL A 128 17.01 -7.00 -18.92
CA VAL A 128 17.99 -7.42 -17.91
C VAL A 128 18.07 -8.94 -17.80
N SER A 129 19.27 -9.47 -17.98
CA SER A 129 19.55 -10.91 -17.98
C SER A 129 20.50 -11.24 -16.82
N THR A 130 19.93 -11.52 -15.65
CA THR A 130 20.63 -12.02 -14.46
C THR A 130 20.48 -13.55 -14.35
N GLU A 131 21.45 -14.24 -13.75
CA GLU A 131 21.34 -15.66 -13.45
C GLU A 131 20.36 -15.89 -12.27
N ALA A 132 19.66 -17.03 -12.24
CA ALA A 132 18.62 -17.28 -11.21
C ALA A 132 19.21 -17.72 -9.86
N LEU A 133 20.40 -18.31 -9.87
CA LEU A 133 21.19 -18.65 -8.68
C LEU A 133 22.57 -18.02 -8.82
N ASP A 134 23.14 -17.49 -7.73
CA ASP A 134 24.52 -16.96 -7.77
C ASP A 134 25.52 -18.12 -7.85
N LYS A 135 26.15 -18.23 -9.02
CA LYS A 135 27.08 -19.32 -9.36
C LYS A 135 28.50 -19.08 -8.86
N ASN A 136 28.72 -18.06 -8.04
CA ASN A 136 30.02 -17.73 -7.44
C ASN A 136 30.07 -18.08 -5.95
N ILE A 137 28.92 -18.32 -5.30
CA ILE A 137 28.85 -18.76 -3.90
C ILE A 137 29.37 -20.21 -3.79
N PRO A 138 30.35 -20.47 -2.90
CA PRO A 138 30.80 -21.82 -2.58
C PRO A 138 29.91 -22.46 -1.52
N TRP A 139 29.42 -23.67 -1.78
CA TRP A 139 28.56 -24.45 -0.89
C TRP A 139 29.31 -25.67 -0.34
N GLU A 140 29.15 -25.99 0.95
CA GLU A 140 29.67 -27.25 1.51
C GLU A 140 28.80 -28.42 1.00
N PHE A 141 29.39 -29.25 0.14
CA PHE A 141 28.78 -30.46 -0.40
C PHE A 141 29.28 -31.71 0.33
N GLU A 142 28.36 -32.58 0.73
CA GLU A 142 28.64 -33.89 1.32
C GLU A 142 28.00 -34.99 0.47
N PRO A 143 28.78 -35.89 -0.17
CA PRO A 143 28.23 -37.01 -0.93
C PRO A 143 27.60 -38.05 0.00
N VAL A 144 26.44 -38.59 -0.39
CA VAL A 144 25.66 -39.50 0.45
C VAL A 144 25.36 -40.80 -0.30
N ASN A 145 25.80 -41.93 0.25
CA ASN A 145 25.46 -43.30 -0.19
C ASN A 145 25.74 -43.64 -1.67
N VAL A 146 26.67 -42.94 -2.34
CA VAL A 146 27.06 -43.19 -3.74
C VAL A 146 28.56 -43.47 -3.85
N LYS A 147 28.93 -44.46 -4.67
CA LYS A 147 30.31 -44.82 -5.05
C LYS A 147 30.46 -44.87 -6.57
N VAL A 148 31.71 -44.78 -7.03
CA VAL A 148 32.06 -45.05 -8.43
C VAL A 148 31.76 -46.52 -8.74
N GLY A 149 31.00 -46.77 -9.81
CA GLY A 149 30.48 -48.08 -10.19
C GLY A 149 29.02 -48.33 -9.84
N ASP A 150 28.40 -47.53 -8.96
CA ASP A 150 26.97 -47.67 -8.62
C ASP A 150 26.08 -47.21 -9.80
N HIS A 151 24.87 -47.76 -9.89
CA HIS A 151 23.85 -47.31 -10.86
C HIS A 151 22.88 -46.32 -10.20
N LEU A 152 22.69 -45.15 -10.80
CA LEU A 152 21.73 -44.13 -10.37
C LEU A 152 20.62 -43.91 -11.40
N THR A 153 19.47 -43.44 -10.92
CA THR A 153 18.30 -43.04 -11.69
C THR A 153 17.78 -41.66 -11.27
N GLY A 154 16.86 -41.10 -12.05
CA GLY A 154 16.31 -39.76 -11.83
C GLY A 154 15.64 -39.65 -10.46
N GLY A 155 15.92 -38.55 -9.75
CA GLY A 155 15.41 -38.29 -8.39
C GLY A 155 16.27 -38.87 -7.26
N ASP A 156 17.26 -39.71 -7.54
CA ASP A 156 18.20 -40.24 -6.54
C ASP A 156 18.96 -39.11 -5.85
N ILE A 157 19.11 -39.17 -4.52
CA ILE A 157 20.00 -38.28 -3.76
C ILE A 157 21.43 -38.77 -3.93
N PHE A 158 22.31 -37.96 -4.52
CA PHE A 158 23.75 -38.25 -4.58
C PHE A 158 24.59 -37.45 -3.56
N GLY A 159 24.00 -36.44 -2.92
CA GLY A 159 24.62 -35.73 -1.82
C GLY A 159 23.71 -34.67 -1.19
N LYS A 160 24.26 -33.94 -0.22
CA LYS A 160 23.59 -32.89 0.53
C LYS A 160 24.39 -31.60 0.49
N VAL A 161 23.69 -30.48 0.61
CA VAL A 161 24.28 -29.15 0.80
C VAL A 161 23.61 -28.50 2.00
N PHE A 162 24.42 -27.95 2.91
CA PHE A 162 23.91 -27.05 3.95
C PHE A 162 23.65 -25.68 3.33
N GLU A 163 22.38 -25.25 3.27
CA GLU A 163 21.98 -23.96 2.70
C GLU A 163 21.77 -22.92 3.79
N ASN A 164 20.93 -23.23 4.79
CA ASN A 164 20.53 -22.34 5.87
C ASN A 164 20.44 -23.13 7.20
N SER A 165 20.45 -22.43 8.34
CA SER A 165 20.25 -23.02 9.69
C SER A 165 19.09 -24.01 9.79
N LEU A 166 18.01 -23.75 9.05
CA LEU A 166 16.77 -24.53 9.05
C LEU A 166 16.70 -25.56 7.90
N ILE A 167 17.52 -25.39 6.85
CA ILE A 167 17.39 -26.12 5.58
C ILE A 167 18.77 -26.63 5.13
N THR A 168 18.95 -27.94 5.29
CA THR A 168 19.85 -28.73 4.43
C THR A 168 19.06 -29.15 3.19
N GLN A 169 19.59 -28.91 2.00
CA GLN A 169 19.04 -29.41 0.75
C GLN A 169 19.58 -30.80 0.40
N ASN A 170 18.71 -31.64 -0.15
CA ASN A 170 19.08 -32.91 -0.77
C ASN A 170 19.30 -32.68 -2.27
N ILE A 171 20.53 -32.88 -2.77
CA ILE A 171 20.84 -32.70 -4.19
C ILE A 171 20.41 -33.95 -4.97
N LEU A 172 19.48 -33.75 -5.90
CA LEU A 172 18.80 -34.81 -6.64
C LEU A 172 19.35 -34.94 -8.06
N LEU A 173 19.49 -36.17 -8.56
CA LEU A 173 19.77 -36.38 -9.98
C LEU A 173 18.57 -35.92 -10.83
N PRO A 174 18.76 -35.21 -11.97
CA PRO A 174 17.63 -34.74 -12.78
C PRO A 174 16.72 -35.89 -13.26
N PRO A 175 15.38 -35.75 -13.26
CA PRO A 175 14.47 -36.89 -13.50
C PRO A 175 14.58 -37.61 -14.86
N LYS A 176 15.28 -37.05 -15.85
CA LYS A 176 15.55 -37.66 -17.16
C LYS A 176 16.98 -38.24 -17.28
N ALA A 177 17.75 -38.20 -16.21
CA ALA A 177 19.10 -38.74 -16.14
C ALA A 177 19.09 -40.10 -15.40
N ALA A 178 20.02 -40.96 -15.80
CA ALA A 178 20.36 -42.22 -15.16
C ALA A 178 21.78 -42.59 -15.61
N GLY A 179 22.33 -43.69 -15.09
CA GLY A 179 23.57 -44.28 -15.59
C GLY A 179 24.46 -44.85 -14.49
N THR A 180 25.63 -45.33 -14.88
CA THR A 180 26.65 -45.81 -13.95
C THR A 180 27.57 -44.66 -13.55
N VAL A 181 27.85 -44.49 -12.26
CA VAL A 181 28.71 -43.43 -11.73
C VAL A 181 30.17 -43.70 -12.13
N THR A 182 30.77 -42.78 -12.88
CA THR A 182 32.19 -42.85 -13.28
C THR A 182 33.09 -41.93 -12.47
N TYR A 183 32.52 -40.86 -11.91
CA TYR A 183 33.18 -39.93 -11.00
C TYR A 183 32.14 -39.32 -10.05
N ILE A 184 32.52 -39.10 -8.80
CA ILE A 184 31.80 -38.28 -7.82
C ILE A 184 32.80 -37.44 -7.02
N ALA A 185 32.46 -36.19 -6.75
CA ALA A 185 33.31 -35.28 -5.99
C ALA A 185 33.37 -35.68 -4.50
N PRO A 186 34.54 -35.54 -3.84
CA PRO A 186 34.66 -35.73 -2.39
C PRO A 186 33.91 -34.65 -1.61
N LYS A 187 33.83 -34.80 -0.28
CA LYS A 187 33.32 -33.74 0.60
C LYS A 187 34.21 -32.49 0.51
N GLY A 188 33.61 -31.32 0.32
CA GLY A 188 34.33 -30.05 0.18
C GLY A 188 33.43 -28.88 -0.23
N ASN A 189 34.05 -27.73 -0.49
CA ASN A 189 33.35 -26.52 -0.94
C ASN A 189 33.35 -26.44 -2.47
N TYR A 190 32.17 -26.32 -3.08
CA TYR A 190 31.99 -26.29 -4.54
C TYR A 190 31.03 -25.18 -4.97
N THR A 191 31.27 -24.59 -6.12
CA THR A 191 30.36 -23.62 -6.75
C THR A 191 29.29 -24.34 -7.58
N LEU A 192 28.22 -23.62 -7.97
CA LEU A 192 27.19 -24.17 -8.87
C LEU A 192 27.72 -24.54 -10.27
N LYS A 193 28.88 -24.01 -10.68
CA LYS A 193 29.55 -24.30 -11.96
C LYS A 193 30.35 -25.61 -11.93
N ASP A 194 30.66 -26.15 -10.74
CA ASP A 194 31.53 -27.30 -10.61
C ASP A 194 30.83 -28.64 -10.94
N LYS A 195 31.60 -29.57 -11.51
CA LYS A 195 31.15 -30.92 -11.81
C LYS A 195 31.18 -31.78 -10.54
N ILE A 196 30.01 -32.17 -10.05
CA ILE A 196 29.87 -32.96 -8.82
C ILE A 196 29.81 -34.46 -9.13
N ILE A 197 29.17 -34.86 -10.22
CA ILE A 197 29.00 -36.28 -10.59
C ILE A 197 29.03 -36.47 -12.11
N GLU A 198 29.69 -37.53 -12.60
CA GLU A 198 29.66 -37.93 -14.02
C GLU A 198 29.10 -39.34 -14.18
N LEU A 199 28.01 -39.47 -14.94
CA LEU A 199 27.35 -40.73 -15.25
C LEU A 199 27.64 -41.18 -16.68
N GLU A 200 27.73 -42.49 -16.89
CA GLU A 200 27.84 -43.10 -18.22
C GLU A 200 26.58 -43.88 -18.59
N ILE A 201 26.05 -43.61 -19.79
CA ILE A 201 25.03 -44.40 -20.49
C ILE A 201 25.52 -44.68 -21.91
N ASN A 202 25.49 -45.95 -22.33
CA ASN A 202 25.77 -46.37 -23.71
C ASN A 202 27.10 -45.82 -24.27
N GLY A 203 28.14 -45.72 -23.44
CA GLY A 203 29.45 -45.15 -23.80
C GLY A 203 29.52 -43.61 -23.87
N GLN A 204 28.41 -42.90 -23.59
CA GLN A 204 28.39 -41.44 -23.47
C GLN A 204 28.44 -41.03 -21.99
N LYS A 205 29.44 -40.22 -21.63
CA LYS A 205 29.54 -39.60 -20.30
C LYS A 205 28.79 -38.27 -20.25
N ARG A 206 28.08 -38.03 -19.15
CA ARG A 206 27.35 -36.78 -18.87
C ARG A 206 27.64 -36.31 -17.44
N SER A 207 28.09 -35.06 -17.32
CA SER A 207 28.38 -34.42 -16.03
C SER A 207 27.19 -33.62 -15.51
N TYR A 208 26.95 -33.69 -14.20
CA TYR A 208 25.93 -32.95 -13.48
C TYR A 208 26.57 -32.14 -12.32
N GLY A 209 26.03 -30.95 -12.05
CA GLY A 209 26.46 -30.06 -10.98
C GLY A 209 25.52 -30.08 -9.77
N LEU A 210 25.62 -29.06 -8.92
CA LEU A 210 24.72 -28.88 -7.75
C LEU A 210 23.28 -28.45 -8.12
N TYR A 211 23.05 -28.05 -9.38
CA TYR A 211 21.77 -27.52 -9.84
C TYR A 211 21.37 -28.07 -11.22
N HIS A 212 20.08 -28.02 -11.56
CA HIS A 212 19.56 -28.39 -12.88
C HIS A 212 18.44 -27.45 -13.33
N THR A 213 18.07 -27.50 -14.62
CA THR A 213 16.90 -26.79 -15.15
C THR A 213 15.68 -27.69 -15.29
N TRP A 214 14.47 -27.12 -15.14
CA TRP A 214 13.20 -27.85 -15.36
C TRP A 214 12.10 -26.95 -15.95
N PRO A 215 11.34 -27.40 -16.99
CA PRO A 215 10.27 -26.61 -17.62
C PRO A 215 9.09 -26.34 -16.67
N VAL A 216 8.68 -25.07 -16.53
CA VAL A 216 7.68 -24.66 -15.52
C VAL A 216 6.26 -25.16 -15.84
N ARG A 217 5.97 -25.34 -17.13
CA ARG A 217 4.68 -25.87 -17.63
C ARG A 217 4.59 -27.40 -17.53
N THR A 218 5.66 -28.11 -17.16
CA THR A 218 5.66 -29.58 -17.00
C THR A 218 5.73 -29.95 -15.52
N PRO A 219 4.75 -30.67 -14.94
CA PRO A 219 4.82 -31.12 -13.55
C PRO A 219 6.01 -32.08 -13.34
N ARG A 220 6.68 -31.95 -12.20
CA ARG A 220 7.81 -32.81 -11.85
C ARG A 220 7.34 -34.23 -11.52
N PRO A 221 7.94 -35.28 -12.11
CA PRO A 221 7.47 -36.65 -12.00
C PRO A 221 7.66 -37.24 -10.60
N VAL A 222 6.70 -38.06 -10.17
CA VAL A 222 6.64 -38.73 -8.86
C VAL A 222 6.48 -40.24 -9.06
N SER A 223 6.72 -41.03 -8.02
CA SER A 223 6.54 -42.49 -8.09
C SER A 223 5.06 -42.90 -8.00
N GLU A 224 4.29 -42.22 -7.15
CA GLU A 224 2.88 -42.52 -6.84
C GLU A 224 2.27 -41.31 -6.10
N LYS A 225 1.00 -40.95 -6.40
CA LYS A 225 0.20 -40.05 -5.53
C LYS A 225 -0.33 -40.88 -4.36
N LEU A 226 -0.29 -40.32 -3.15
CA LEU A 226 -0.83 -40.90 -1.93
C LEU A 226 -2.08 -40.13 -1.47
N ALA A 227 -2.95 -40.78 -0.70
CA ALA A 227 -3.97 -40.06 0.06
C ALA A 227 -3.31 -39.19 1.14
N ALA A 228 -3.83 -37.98 1.35
CA ALA A 228 -3.38 -37.09 2.41
C ALA A 228 -4.15 -37.40 3.71
N ASP A 229 -3.40 -37.70 4.76
CA ASP A 229 -3.80 -38.32 6.03
C ASP A 229 -3.42 -37.48 7.26
N PHE A 230 -2.65 -36.40 7.05
CA PHE A 230 -2.07 -35.57 8.10
C PHE A 230 -2.52 -34.10 7.93
N PRO A 231 -2.96 -33.40 8.99
CA PRO A 231 -3.54 -32.07 8.87
C PRO A 231 -2.49 -30.97 8.63
N LEU A 232 -2.86 -30.02 7.78
CA LEU A 232 -2.19 -28.72 7.67
C LEU A 232 -2.74 -27.83 8.80
N LEU A 233 -2.06 -27.82 9.95
CA LEU A 233 -2.45 -26.98 11.08
C LEU A 233 -2.18 -25.51 10.71
N THR A 234 -3.20 -24.68 10.83
CA THR A 234 -3.16 -23.24 10.52
C THR A 234 -2.94 -22.38 11.75
N GLY A 235 -3.26 -22.91 12.94
CA GLY A 235 -3.27 -22.17 14.20
C GLY A 235 -4.53 -21.32 14.42
N GLN A 236 -5.49 -21.33 13.49
CA GLN A 236 -6.77 -20.62 13.59
C GLN A 236 -7.89 -21.60 13.97
N ARG A 237 -8.58 -21.34 15.09
CA ARG A 237 -9.59 -22.24 15.68
C ARG A 237 -10.67 -22.66 14.69
N VAL A 238 -11.24 -21.71 13.95
CA VAL A 238 -12.30 -22.01 12.95
C VAL A 238 -11.81 -22.87 11.79
N LEU A 239 -10.58 -22.67 11.32
CA LEU A 239 -10.02 -23.41 10.19
C LEU A 239 -9.61 -24.82 10.62
N ASP A 240 -8.89 -24.95 11.73
CA ASP A 240 -8.37 -26.23 12.24
C ASP A 240 -9.47 -27.12 12.83
N ALA A 241 -10.58 -26.53 13.33
CA ALA A 241 -11.69 -27.28 13.91
C ALA A 241 -12.81 -27.63 12.92
N LEU A 242 -13.34 -26.64 12.18
CA LEU A 242 -14.55 -26.82 11.36
C LEU A 242 -14.23 -27.14 9.89
N PHE A 243 -13.20 -26.51 9.32
CA PHE A 243 -12.89 -26.59 7.88
C PHE A 243 -11.45 -27.04 7.60
N PRO A 244 -10.97 -28.15 8.20
CA PRO A 244 -9.55 -28.49 8.22
C PRO A 244 -9.00 -28.80 6.83
N CYS A 245 -7.74 -28.43 6.62
CA CYS A 245 -6.95 -28.77 5.44
C CYS A 245 -5.90 -29.85 5.78
N VAL A 246 -5.33 -30.48 4.75
CA VAL A 246 -4.34 -31.56 4.84
C VAL A 246 -3.01 -31.15 4.22
N GLN A 247 -1.91 -31.77 4.65
CA GLN A 247 -0.62 -31.65 3.97
C GLN A 247 -0.68 -32.41 2.64
N GLY A 248 -0.61 -31.65 1.54
CA GLY A 248 -0.97 -32.12 0.19
C GLY A 248 -2.36 -31.69 -0.29
N GLY A 249 -3.08 -30.85 0.47
CA GLY A 249 -4.46 -30.46 0.18
C GLY A 249 -4.62 -29.28 -0.78
N THR A 250 -5.80 -29.13 -1.37
CA THR A 250 -6.20 -27.94 -2.14
C THR A 250 -7.24 -27.10 -1.38
N THR A 251 -7.01 -25.80 -1.30
CA THR A 251 -7.87 -24.85 -0.59
C THR A 251 -8.07 -23.57 -1.39
N ALA A 252 -9.30 -23.06 -1.42
CA ALA A 252 -9.59 -21.71 -1.91
C ALA A 252 -10.06 -20.80 -0.76
N ILE A 253 -9.59 -19.55 -0.81
CA ILE A 253 -10.03 -18.47 0.09
C ILE A 253 -10.66 -17.36 -0.77
N PRO A 254 -11.94 -17.47 -1.15
CA PRO A 254 -12.66 -16.39 -1.80
C PRO A 254 -13.16 -15.37 -0.77
N GLY A 255 -13.12 -14.10 -1.17
CA GLY A 255 -13.74 -13.02 -0.43
C GLY A 255 -13.52 -11.68 -1.12
N ALA A 256 -14.30 -10.67 -0.75
CA ALA A 256 -14.09 -9.32 -1.24
C ALA A 256 -12.74 -8.74 -0.75
N PHE A 257 -12.36 -7.56 -1.26
CA PHE A 257 -11.21 -6.81 -0.75
C PHE A 257 -11.45 -6.38 0.71
N GLY A 258 -10.39 -6.28 1.52
CA GLY A 258 -10.47 -5.95 2.95
C GLY A 258 -11.01 -7.06 3.88
N CYS A 259 -11.48 -8.20 3.35
CA CYS A 259 -12.05 -9.30 4.16
C CYS A 259 -10.98 -10.21 4.80
N GLY A 260 -9.78 -9.72 5.09
CA GLY A 260 -8.75 -10.49 5.82
C GLY A 260 -8.05 -11.64 5.08
N LYS A 261 -8.21 -11.80 3.75
CA LYS A 261 -7.53 -12.86 2.95
C LYS A 261 -6.02 -12.88 3.21
N THR A 262 -5.37 -11.73 3.00
CA THR A 262 -3.93 -11.46 3.24
C THR A 262 -3.53 -11.82 4.67
N VAL A 263 -4.34 -11.46 5.67
CA VAL A 263 -4.09 -11.78 7.09
C VAL A 263 -4.13 -13.28 7.36
N ILE A 264 -5.02 -14.04 6.70
CA ILE A 264 -5.05 -15.50 6.79
C ILE A 264 -3.83 -16.11 6.09
N SER A 265 -3.49 -15.67 4.87
CA SER A 265 -2.27 -16.09 4.16
C SER A 265 -1.00 -15.82 4.99
N GLN A 266 -0.90 -14.64 5.60
CA GLN A 266 0.23 -14.24 6.43
C GLN A 266 0.26 -15.01 7.76
N SER A 267 -0.89 -15.30 8.39
CA SER A 267 -0.97 -16.14 9.59
C SER A 267 -0.59 -17.60 9.31
N LEU A 268 -1.03 -18.13 8.17
CA LEU A 268 -0.64 -19.46 7.68
C LEU A 268 0.87 -19.51 7.37
N SER A 269 1.45 -18.41 6.87
CA SER A 269 2.90 -18.26 6.66
C SER A 269 3.67 -18.23 7.98
N LYS A 270 3.14 -17.50 8.97
CA LYS A 270 3.73 -17.37 10.30
C LYS A 270 3.74 -18.71 11.04
N TYR A 271 2.62 -19.44 11.05
CA TYR A 271 2.39 -20.53 12.02
C TYR A 271 2.06 -21.92 11.45
N SER A 272 1.97 -22.12 10.13
CA SER A 272 1.68 -23.48 9.62
C SER A 272 2.84 -24.46 9.83
N ASN A 273 2.48 -25.74 9.94
CA ASN A 273 3.40 -26.87 10.07
C ASN A 273 4.12 -27.23 8.74
N SER A 274 4.44 -26.22 7.92
CA SER A 274 5.00 -26.33 6.57
C SER A 274 6.49 -25.95 6.51
N ASP A 275 7.22 -26.56 5.58
CA ASP A 275 8.66 -26.31 5.36
C ASP A 275 8.97 -25.03 4.54
N LEU A 276 8.05 -24.51 3.69
CA LEU A 276 8.33 -23.39 2.77
C LEU A 276 7.07 -22.60 2.24
N ILE A 277 7.22 -21.29 1.89
CA ILE A 277 6.17 -20.23 1.66
C ILE A 277 6.54 -19.16 0.54
N ILE A 278 5.59 -18.34 -0.05
CA ILE A 278 5.69 -17.37 -1.23
C ILE A 278 4.66 -16.13 -1.22
N TYR A 279 4.88 -14.85 -1.76
CA TYR A 279 3.91 -13.64 -1.76
C TYR A 279 4.09 -12.36 -2.74
N THR A 280 3.19 -11.29 -2.76
CA THR A 280 2.92 -10.03 -3.66
C THR A 280 2.40 -8.64 -3.01
N GLY A 281 2.56 -7.26 -3.22
CA GLY A 281 3.27 -6.16 -4.03
C GLY A 281 3.64 -4.74 -3.32
N CYS A 282 3.45 -3.47 -3.88
CA CYS A 282 4.27 -2.17 -3.64
C CYS A 282 3.70 -0.61 -3.74
N PHE A 283 4.29 0.53 -3.12
CA PHE A 283 4.20 2.14 -3.02
C PHE A 283 5.46 3.25 -3.21
N ALA A 284 5.85 4.44 -2.54
CA ALA A 284 7.05 5.51 -2.76
C ALA A 284 7.71 6.50 -1.73
N LYS A 285 9.02 6.76 -1.95
CA LYS A 285 9.83 7.98 -1.62
C LYS A 285 9.38 9.41 -2.06
N GLY A 286 9.71 10.44 -1.25
CA GLY A 286 10.03 11.82 -1.70
C GLY A 286 9.15 12.99 -1.20
N THR A 287 7.89 12.76 -0.87
CA THR A 287 6.91 13.83 -0.55
C THR A 287 7.15 14.49 0.82
N PRO A 288 7.17 15.84 0.93
CA PRO A 288 7.29 16.53 2.23
C PRO A 288 5.93 16.70 2.92
N VAL A 289 5.83 16.18 4.15
CA VAL A 289 4.61 16.14 4.98
C VAL A 289 4.80 17.03 6.22
N LEU A 290 3.70 17.61 6.72
CA LEU A 290 3.71 18.46 7.91
C LEU A 290 3.38 17.65 9.17
N MET A 291 4.31 17.64 10.12
CA MET A 291 4.22 16.93 11.40
C MET A 291 3.42 17.75 12.43
N ALA A 292 2.92 17.10 13.49
CA ALA A 292 2.04 17.73 14.48
C ALA A 292 2.72 18.82 15.34
N ASP A 293 4.06 18.84 15.41
CA ASP A 293 4.89 19.89 16.01
C ASP A 293 5.21 21.05 15.04
N GLY A 294 4.74 20.96 13.79
CA GLY A 294 5.06 21.89 12.71
C GLY A 294 6.39 21.63 12.00
N ALA A 295 7.12 20.56 12.34
CA ALA A 295 8.27 20.14 11.54
C ALA A 295 7.83 19.64 10.15
N ILE A 296 8.71 19.75 9.16
CA ILE A 296 8.51 19.12 7.85
C ILE A 296 9.40 17.89 7.77
N GLN A 297 8.80 16.74 7.49
CA GLN A 297 9.47 15.46 7.39
C GLN A 297 9.17 14.87 6.00
N VAL A 298 10.19 14.29 5.37
CA VAL A 298 9.98 13.54 4.12
C VAL A 298 9.26 12.22 4.43
N ILE A 299 8.30 11.85 3.59
CA ILE A 299 7.37 10.73 3.81
C ILE A 299 8.08 9.38 4.03
N GLU A 300 9.31 9.20 3.52
CA GLU A 300 10.13 8.02 3.84
C GLU A 300 10.65 7.94 5.27
N ALA A 301 10.81 9.08 5.94
CA ALA A 301 11.38 9.17 7.29
C ALA A 301 10.30 9.14 8.39
N ILE A 302 9.02 9.20 8.04
CA ILE A 302 7.90 9.05 9.00
C ILE A 302 7.79 7.58 9.41
N GLY A 303 7.53 7.35 10.70
CA GLY A 303 7.34 6.04 11.35
C GLY A 303 5.90 5.77 11.78
N VAL A 304 5.61 4.52 12.16
CA VAL A 304 4.32 4.16 12.78
C VAL A 304 4.31 4.65 14.22
N GLY A 305 3.23 5.33 14.63
CA GLY A 305 3.12 6.03 15.91
C GLY A 305 3.45 7.53 15.84
N ASP A 306 4.07 8.01 14.77
CA ASP A 306 4.28 9.45 14.53
C ASP A 306 2.94 10.20 14.42
N GLN A 307 2.97 11.52 14.63
CA GLN A 307 1.79 12.37 14.50
C GLN A 307 1.98 13.40 13.37
N VAL A 308 1.08 13.37 12.39
CA VAL A 308 0.99 14.37 11.32
C VAL A 308 -0.11 15.37 11.60
N LEU A 309 -0.08 16.53 10.94
CA LEU A 309 -1.04 17.60 11.18
C LEU A 309 -2.31 17.45 10.32
N GLY A 310 -3.48 17.46 10.96
CA GLY A 310 -4.79 17.46 10.31
C GLY A 310 -5.17 18.82 9.69
N PRO A 311 -6.20 18.88 8.83
CA PRO A 311 -6.68 20.13 8.21
C PRO A 311 -7.28 21.12 9.21
N ASP A 312 -7.60 20.67 10.42
CA ASP A 312 -8.03 21.46 11.58
C ASP A 312 -6.84 21.93 12.46
N SER A 313 -5.60 21.67 12.04
CA SER A 313 -4.37 21.86 12.82
C SER A 313 -4.32 21.06 14.15
N THR A 314 -5.03 19.93 14.23
CA THR A 314 -4.90 18.99 15.36
C THR A 314 -4.12 17.72 14.96
N PRO A 315 -3.49 17.00 15.89
CA PRO A 315 -2.68 15.82 15.56
C PRO A 315 -3.48 14.65 14.99
N ARG A 316 -2.82 13.82 14.18
CA ARG A 316 -3.33 12.57 13.61
C ARG A 316 -2.26 11.48 13.67
N THR A 317 -2.55 10.37 14.35
CA THR A 317 -1.59 9.26 14.53
C THR A 317 -1.46 8.42 13.25
N VAL A 318 -0.21 8.18 12.84
CA VAL A 318 0.13 7.26 11.75
C VAL A 318 0.06 5.82 12.25
N VAL A 319 -0.79 5.01 11.63
CA VAL A 319 -1.01 3.59 11.98
C VAL A 319 -0.34 2.64 10.98
N ALA A 320 -0.21 3.02 9.70
CA ALA A 320 0.56 2.25 8.71
C ALA A 320 1.20 3.16 7.64
N LEU A 321 2.24 2.62 6.98
CA LEU A 321 3.11 3.33 6.03
C LEU A 321 3.36 2.45 4.78
N PRO A 322 2.46 2.43 3.80
CA PRO A 322 2.61 1.60 2.59
C PRO A 322 3.78 2.02 1.64
N ARG A 323 4.64 1.08 1.13
CA ARG A 323 5.92 1.33 0.35
C ARG A 323 6.20 0.47 -0.94
N GLY A 324 6.87 0.95 -2.06
CA GLY A 324 7.13 0.19 -3.37
C GLY A 324 6.91 0.69 -4.91
N THR A 325 5.72 0.75 -5.62
CA THR A 325 5.51 1.17 -7.09
C THR A 325 4.05 1.35 -7.70
N ASP A 326 3.60 2.52 -8.26
CA ASP A 326 2.34 2.73 -9.08
C ASP A 326 2.26 3.97 -10.00
N ASP A 327 1.26 4.00 -10.93
CA ASP A 327 0.99 5.08 -11.90
C ASP A 327 0.76 6.42 -11.21
N MET A 328 1.61 7.41 -11.52
CA MET A 328 1.61 8.71 -10.86
C MET A 328 0.83 9.79 -11.61
N TYR A 329 0.25 10.68 -10.83
CA TYR A 329 -0.57 11.80 -11.21
C TYR A 329 -0.04 13.03 -10.46
N VAL A 330 0.41 14.06 -11.19
CA VAL A 330 0.76 15.35 -10.60
C VAL A 330 -0.52 16.19 -10.52
N VAL A 331 -0.94 16.51 -9.31
CA VAL A 331 -2.00 17.49 -9.08
C VAL A 331 -1.34 18.86 -9.00
N THR A 332 -1.76 19.79 -9.85
CA THR A 332 -1.14 21.11 -10.02
C THR A 332 -2.19 22.21 -9.93
N GLU A 333 -1.97 23.23 -9.09
CA GLU A 333 -2.80 24.44 -9.00
C GLU A 333 -2.84 25.19 -10.36
N THR A 334 -4.05 25.44 -10.88
CA THR A 334 -4.26 26.07 -12.19
C THR A 334 -4.55 27.56 -12.07
N THR A 335 -3.65 28.38 -12.62
CA THR A 335 -3.85 29.82 -12.78
C THR A 335 -4.65 30.10 -14.05
N GLN A 336 -5.59 31.05 -14.02
CA GLN A 336 -6.38 31.45 -15.21
C GLN A 336 -5.55 32.18 -16.28
N HIS A 337 -4.26 32.42 -16.03
CA HIS A 337 -3.33 33.11 -16.92
C HIS A 337 -1.99 32.36 -17.02
N ARG A 338 -1.52 32.19 -18.26
CA ARG A 338 -0.19 31.71 -18.73
C ARG A 338 0.14 30.21 -18.62
N ASP A 339 1.13 29.82 -19.44
CA ASP A 339 1.67 28.47 -19.55
C ASP A 339 2.41 28.01 -18.27
N THR A 340 2.32 26.72 -17.99
CA THR A 340 2.73 26.09 -16.71
C THR A 340 4.24 25.93 -16.48
N ALA A 341 5.08 26.35 -17.43
CA ALA A 341 6.50 25.95 -17.46
C ALA A 341 7.45 26.70 -16.49
N GLU A 342 7.08 27.89 -15.98
CA GLU A 342 7.97 28.73 -15.15
C GLU A 342 7.30 29.36 -13.90
N ALA A 343 6.12 28.89 -13.50
CA ALA A 343 5.33 29.51 -12.44
C ALA A 343 5.83 29.15 -11.03
N VAL A 344 6.13 30.18 -10.22
CA VAL A 344 6.69 30.07 -8.86
C VAL A 344 5.57 30.11 -7.81
N GLY A 345 5.74 29.40 -6.69
CA GLY A 345 4.75 29.33 -5.62
C GLY A 345 3.51 28.46 -5.91
N ILE A 346 3.41 27.78 -7.07
CA ILE A 346 2.31 26.86 -7.38
C ILE A 346 2.24 25.72 -6.35
N ARG A 347 1.03 25.42 -5.83
CA ARG A 347 0.76 24.18 -5.12
C ARG A 347 0.80 23.02 -6.12
N ASN A 348 1.75 22.09 -5.95
CA ASN A 348 1.70 20.80 -6.58
C ASN A 348 2.05 19.67 -5.61
N PHE A 349 1.56 18.47 -5.90
CA PHE A 349 2.01 17.23 -5.27
C PHE A 349 1.82 16.08 -6.26
N THR A 350 2.61 15.02 -6.09
CA THR A 350 2.48 13.81 -6.90
C THR A 350 1.86 12.72 -6.05
N CYS A 351 0.79 12.11 -6.53
CA CYS A 351 0.09 11.00 -5.90
C CYS A 351 -0.24 9.93 -6.95
N ASN A 352 -0.65 8.72 -6.55
CA ASN A 352 -0.97 7.69 -7.53
C ASN A 352 -2.44 7.67 -7.96
N ALA A 353 -2.71 6.79 -8.92
CA ALA A 353 -4.02 6.42 -9.42
C ALA A 353 -5.13 6.28 -8.35
N SER A 354 -4.87 5.58 -7.23
CA SER A 354 -5.84 5.33 -6.14
C SER A 354 -5.78 6.33 -4.98
N HIS A 355 -4.95 7.37 -5.06
CA HIS A 355 -4.94 8.42 -4.05
C HIS A 355 -6.23 9.24 -4.11
N LYS A 356 -6.86 9.44 -2.95
CA LYS A 356 -8.10 10.20 -2.83
C LYS A 356 -7.81 11.69 -2.71
N ILE A 357 -7.98 12.42 -3.82
CA ILE A 357 -7.92 13.87 -3.84
C ILE A 357 -9.13 14.41 -3.05
N VAL A 358 -8.87 15.27 -2.07
CA VAL A 358 -9.91 15.92 -1.25
C VAL A 358 -10.43 17.15 -1.97
N VAL A 359 -11.71 17.15 -2.33
CA VAL A 359 -12.30 18.12 -3.26
C VAL A 359 -13.57 18.77 -2.72
N ARG A 360 -13.77 20.03 -3.08
CA ARG A 360 -14.93 20.85 -2.75
C ARG A 360 -15.58 21.37 -4.04
N THR A 361 -16.88 21.11 -4.21
CA THR A 361 -17.67 21.63 -5.34
C THR A 361 -18.72 22.62 -4.83
N PRO A 362 -18.70 23.90 -5.26
CA PRO A 362 -19.69 24.90 -4.86
C PRO A 362 -21.06 24.56 -5.46
N ARG A 363 -22.12 24.54 -4.65
CA ARG A 363 -23.44 24.10 -5.09
C ARG A 363 -24.22 25.22 -5.78
N HIS A 364 -23.87 25.47 -7.04
CA HIS A 364 -24.60 26.41 -7.88
C HIS A 364 -25.99 25.87 -8.23
N VAL A 365 -27.03 26.62 -7.86
CA VAL A 365 -28.41 26.38 -8.29
C VAL A 365 -28.75 27.41 -9.37
N LEU A 366 -28.99 26.94 -10.60
CA LEU A 366 -29.28 27.77 -11.77
C LEU A 366 -30.68 27.44 -12.31
N VAL A 367 -31.55 28.44 -12.34
CA VAL A 367 -32.87 28.34 -12.99
C VAL A 367 -32.74 28.87 -14.41
N THR A 368 -33.11 28.07 -15.41
CA THR A 368 -33.13 28.46 -16.83
C THR A 368 -34.52 28.23 -17.42
N GLU A 369 -34.89 29.02 -18.43
CA GLU A 369 -36.12 28.84 -19.20
C GLU A 369 -35.74 28.58 -20.66
N GLN A 370 -36.32 27.53 -21.26
CA GLN A 370 -36.04 27.10 -22.63
C GLN A 370 -37.34 26.79 -23.37
N ASP A 371 -37.33 26.96 -24.69
CA ASP A 371 -38.45 26.66 -25.58
C ASP A 371 -38.02 25.51 -26.51
N ILE A 372 -38.65 24.35 -26.36
CA ILE A 372 -38.26 23.10 -27.01
C ILE A 372 -39.45 22.60 -27.83
N HIS A 373 -39.28 22.58 -29.16
CA HIS A 373 -40.33 22.20 -30.12
C HIS A 373 -41.66 22.99 -30.00
N GLY A 374 -41.66 24.17 -29.38
CA GLY A 374 -42.85 25.01 -29.17
C GLY A 374 -43.51 24.84 -27.80
N GLU A 375 -42.97 24.01 -26.91
CA GLU A 375 -43.34 23.98 -25.50
C GLU A 375 -42.28 24.64 -24.63
N LYS A 376 -42.71 25.53 -23.73
CA LYS A 376 -41.84 26.19 -22.75
C LYS A 376 -41.60 25.31 -21.53
N GLN A 377 -40.36 25.29 -21.08
CA GLN A 377 -39.93 24.52 -19.91
C GLN A 377 -39.01 25.34 -19.02
N SER A 378 -39.27 25.34 -17.71
CA SER A 378 -38.35 25.89 -16.70
C SER A 378 -37.52 24.74 -16.13
N SER A 379 -36.20 24.87 -16.09
CA SER A 379 -35.29 23.83 -15.62
C SER A 379 -34.40 24.36 -14.50
N VAL A 380 -34.30 23.61 -13.41
CA VAL A 380 -33.39 23.88 -12.29
C VAL A 380 -32.20 22.93 -12.41
N VAL A 381 -31.01 23.48 -12.65
CA VAL A 381 -29.74 22.75 -12.64
C VAL A 381 -29.09 22.94 -11.27
N THR A 382 -28.73 21.83 -10.62
CA THR A 382 -28.03 21.81 -9.34
C THR A 382 -26.95 20.73 -9.35
N PHE A 383 -25.98 20.81 -8.44
CA PHE A 383 -24.99 19.75 -8.23
C PHE A 383 -25.39 18.87 -7.05
N GLU A 384 -25.38 17.56 -7.25
CA GLU A 384 -25.69 16.56 -6.23
C GLU A 384 -24.73 15.37 -6.29
N LYS A 385 -24.56 14.70 -5.15
CA LYS A 385 -23.72 13.50 -5.03
C LYS A 385 -24.50 12.29 -5.55
N THR A 386 -23.88 11.44 -6.36
CA THR A 386 -24.52 10.28 -7.01
C THR A 386 -23.50 9.15 -7.16
N VAL A 387 -23.92 7.91 -6.93
CA VAL A 387 -23.08 6.72 -7.17
C VAL A 387 -23.27 6.27 -8.62
N MET A 388 -22.18 6.02 -9.34
CA MET A 388 -22.19 5.48 -10.69
C MET A 388 -21.33 4.23 -10.82
N GLN A 389 -21.77 3.32 -11.68
CA GLN A 389 -21.03 2.14 -12.11
C GLN A 389 -20.15 2.50 -13.31
N VAL A 390 -18.83 2.44 -13.15
CA VAL A 390 -17.82 2.81 -14.16
C VAL A 390 -16.76 1.71 -14.19
N GLU A 391 -16.55 1.08 -15.34
CA GLU A 391 -15.62 -0.07 -15.50
C GLU A 391 -15.87 -1.24 -14.50
N GLY A 392 -17.10 -1.38 -14.00
CA GLY A 392 -17.45 -2.36 -12.95
C GLY A 392 -17.02 -1.96 -11.53
N ARG A 393 -16.72 -0.67 -11.30
CA ARG A 393 -16.45 -0.06 -10.00
C ARG A 393 -17.59 0.90 -9.63
N GLU A 394 -18.00 0.90 -8.37
CA GLU A 394 -18.89 1.94 -7.83
C GLU A 394 -18.05 3.17 -7.45
N ILE A 395 -18.30 4.28 -8.13
CA ILE A 395 -17.64 5.56 -7.90
C ILE A 395 -18.71 6.55 -7.41
N GLU A 396 -18.49 7.12 -6.23
CA GLU A 396 -19.33 8.18 -5.68
C GLU A 396 -18.81 9.54 -6.18
N MET A 397 -19.61 10.24 -6.98
CA MET A 397 -19.19 11.48 -7.64
C MET A 397 -20.27 12.57 -7.61
N VAL A 398 -19.88 13.84 -7.74
CA VAL A 398 -20.83 14.93 -7.94
C VAL A 398 -21.23 15.01 -9.42
N LYS A 399 -22.54 15.16 -9.68
CA LYS A 399 -23.15 15.23 -11.02
C LYS A 399 -24.08 16.44 -11.13
N ALA A 400 -24.25 16.94 -12.35
CA ALA A 400 -25.26 17.95 -12.66
C ALA A 400 -26.64 17.29 -12.78
N GLN A 401 -27.51 17.53 -11.80
CA GLN A 401 -28.91 17.14 -11.83
C GLN A 401 -29.75 18.28 -12.41
N THR A 402 -30.51 18.00 -13.47
CA THR A 402 -31.42 18.95 -14.11
C THR A 402 -32.85 18.50 -13.88
N LYS A 403 -33.63 19.28 -13.13
CA LYS A 403 -35.06 19.02 -12.88
C LYS A 403 -35.91 20.00 -13.66
N SER A 404 -36.73 19.49 -14.58
CA SER A 404 -37.43 20.30 -15.58
C SER A 404 -38.95 20.26 -15.39
N PHE A 405 -39.59 21.42 -15.48
CA PHE A 405 -41.00 21.66 -15.23
C PHE A 405 -41.66 22.21 -16.51
N GLN A 406 -42.59 21.44 -17.09
CA GLN A 406 -43.27 21.81 -18.35
C GLN A 406 -44.46 22.73 -18.10
N HIS A 407 -44.56 23.83 -18.87
CA HIS A 407 -45.69 24.77 -18.77
C HIS A 407 -47.00 24.19 -19.33
N SER A 408 -46.92 23.16 -20.18
CA SER A 408 -48.07 22.40 -20.68
C SER A 408 -48.75 21.56 -19.60
N THR A 409 -48.00 21.13 -18.57
CA THR A 409 -48.52 20.33 -17.44
C THR A 409 -48.84 21.17 -16.20
N HIS A 410 -48.10 22.26 -15.98
CA HIS A 410 -48.23 23.10 -14.79
C HIS A 410 -48.33 24.59 -15.16
N ALA A 411 -49.47 25.21 -14.88
CA ALA A 411 -49.72 26.62 -15.19
C ALA A 411 -48.70 27.60 -14.55
N ASN A 412 -48.15 27.24 -13.39
CA ASN A 412 -47.19 28.04 -12.63
C ASN A 412 -45.78 27.40 -12.62
N ALA A 413 -45.39 26.68 -13.69
CA ALA A 413 -44.11 25.93 -13.76
C ALA A 413 -42.88 26.78 -13.39
N ALA A 414 -42.82 28.04 -13.83
CA ALA A 414 -41.73 28.96 -13.52
C ALA A 414 -41.67 29.42 -12.04
N GLU A 415 -42.79 29.41 -11.32
CA GLU A 415 -42.80 29.72 -9.88
C GLU A 415 -42.40 28.49 -9.06
N ILE A 416 -42.94 27.31 -9.40
CA ILE A 416 -42.59 26.02 -8.80
C ILE A 416 -41.08 25.74 -8.95
N ALA A 417 -40.49 26.09 -10.10
CA ALA A 417 -39.04 25.99 -10.32
C ALA A 417 -38.22 26.89 -9.39
N ARG A 418 -38.72 28.09 -9.04
CA ARG A 418 -38.04 29.02 -8.11
C ARG A 418 -38.21 28.56 -6.66
N GLU A 419 -39.42 28.18 -6.24
CA GLU A 419 -39.66 27.60 -4.92
C GLU A 419 -38.81 26.34 -4.70
N TYR A 420 -38.66 25.49 -5.72
CA TYR A 420 -37.76 24.33 -5.65
C TYR A 420 -36.28 24.75 -5.53
N ALA A 421 -35.85 25.79 -6.24
CA ALA A 421 -34.48 26.31 -6.18
C ALA A 421 -34.12 27.00 -4.85
N ASP A 422 -35.07 27.67 -4.19
CA ASP A 422 -34.88 28.31 -2.89
C ASP A 422 -34.94 27.32 -1.70
N ASN A 423 -35.58 26.14 -1.88
CA ASN A 423 -35.56 25.06 -0.90
C ASN A 423 -34.29 24.17 -0.93
N LEU A 424 -33.37 24.40 -1.89
CA LEU A 424 -32.10 23.66 -1.97
C LEU A 424 -31.01 24.33 -1.12
N SER A 425 -30.35 23.53 -0.27
CA SER A 425 -29.13 23.94 0.45
C SER A 425 -28.07 24.42 -0.53
N ARG A 426 -27.49 25.60 -0.27
CA ARG A 426 -26.44 26.23 -1.09
C ARG A 426 -25.02 25.95 -0.57
N ASP A 427 -24.92 25.08 0.43
CA ASP A 427 -23.66 24.70 1.06
C ASP A 427 -22.77 23.94 0.06
N PRO A 428 -21.44 24.17 0.06
CA PRO A 428 -20.53 23.48 -0.83
C PRO A 428 -20.45 22.00 -0.47
N ILE A 429 -20.34 21.14 -1.50
CA ILE A 429 -20.23 19.69 -1.32
C ILE A 429 -18.76 19.33 -1.15
N ASP A 430 -18.39 18.85 0.04
CA ASP A 430 -17.10 18.22 0.30
C ASP A 430 -17.16 16.71 -0.01
N TRP A 431 -16.21 16.24 -0.82
CA TRP A 431 -16.12 14.85 -1.24
C TRP A 431 -14.67 14.44 -1.55
N VAL A 432 -14.49 13.19 -1.96
CA VAL A 432 -13.18 12.63 -2.34
C VAL A 432 -13.32 11.86 -3.65
N ILE A 433 -12.29 11.92 -4.50
CA ILE A 433 -12.22 11.19 -5.76
C ILE A 433 -10.81 10.62 -5.94
N GLU A 434 -10.70 9.41 -6.50
CA GLU A 434 -9.40 8.83 -6.82
C GLU A 434 -8.77 9.56 -8.02
N ALA A 435 -7.45 9.81 -7.98
CA ALA A 435 -6.76 10.61 -8.99
C ALA A 435 -6.93 10.09 -10.43
N ARG A 436 -7.12 8.77 -10.61
CA ARG A 436 -7.42 8.15 -11.92
C ARG A 436 -8.82 8.43 -12.47
N ASP A 437 -9.80 8.71 -11.60
CA ASP A 437 -11.21 8.79 -11.98
C ASP A 437 -11.67 10.23 -12.26
N ILE A 438 -10.78 11.21 -12.12
CA ILE A 438 -11.05 12.63 -12.33
C ILE A 438 -11.51 12.97 -13.76
N ASP A 439 -11.07 12.21 -14.77
CA ASP A 439 -11.48 12.38 -16.16
C ASP A 439 -12.88 11.81 -16.48
N VAL A 440 -13.49 11.09 -15.53
CA VAL A 440 -14.87 10.59 -15.62
C VAL A 440 -15.89 11.65 -15.17
N VAL A 441 -15.44 12.69 -14.48
CA VAL A 441 -16.29 13.77 -13.96
C VAL A 441 -16.77 14.67 -15.10
N ASP A 442 -18.09 14.91 -15.17
CA ASP A 442 -18.69 15.79 -16.19
C ASP A 442 -18.01 17.15 -16.22
N ASP A 443 -17.65 17.67 -17.39
CA ASP A 443 -16.75 18.82 -17.53
C ASP A 443 -17.26 20.09 -16.81
N GLN A 444 -18.58 20.27 -16.73
CA GLN A 444 -19.21 21.35 -15.95
C GLN A 444 -18.93 21.24 -14.45
N VAL A 445 -18.98 20.02 -13.89
CA VAL A 445 -18.65 19.75 -12.47
C VAL A 445 -17.14 19.83 -12.27
N ARG A 446 -16.35 19.29 -13.21
CA ARG A 446 -14.87 19.31 -13.16
C ARG A 446 -14.32 20.74 -13.11
N ARG A 447 -14.86 21.67 -13.91
CA ARG A 447 -14.49 23.10 -13.87
C ARG A 447 -14.91 23.82 -12.58
N ALA A 448 -16.05 23.43 -12.00
CA ALA A 448 -16.54 24.02 -10.75
C ALA A 448 -15.80 23.49 -9.51
N THR A 449 -15.25 22.29 -9.59
CA THR A 449 -14.61 21.60 -8.46
C THR A 449 -13.22 22.19 -8.17
N THR A 450 -12.89 22.25 -6.87
CA THR A 450 -11.66 22.86 -6.34
C THR A 450 -11.03 21.95 -5.29
N GLN A 451 -9.72 22.07 -5.07
CA GLN A 451 -9.02 21.38 -3.99
C GLN A 451 -8.87 22.30 -2.77
N LEU A 452 -8.76 21.71 -1.58
CA LEU A 452 -8.63 22.40 -0.30
C LEU A 452 -7.16 22.58 0.14
N SER A 453 -6.89 23.72 0.77
CA SER A 453 -5.63 24.05 1.42
C SER A 453 -5.88 24.75 2.75
N ALA A 454 -5.29 24.27 3.85
CA ALA A 454 -5.60 24.77 5.20
C ALA A 454 -4.47 25.63 5.80
N PRO A 455 -4.80 26.62 6.65
CA PRO A 455 -3.83 27.36 7.45
C PRO A 455 -3.16 26.47 8.50
N ILE A 456 -2.06 26.95 9.08
CA ILE A 456 -1.34 26.28 10.17
C ILE A 456 -1.60 27.06 11.45
N LEU A 457 -2.47 26.53 12.30
CA LEU A 457 -2.89 27.14 13.57
C LEU A 457 -2.04 26.68 14.77
N VAL A 458 -1.10 25.75 14.56
CA VAL A 458 -0.05 25.42 15.54
C VAL A 458 0.86 26.63 15.71
N GLU A 459 1.17 27.00 16.97
CA GLU A 459 2.06 28.09 17.33
C GLU A 459 3.29 27.57 18.07
N ASN A 460 4.43 27.57 17.38
CA ASN A 460 5.76 27.47 17.98
C ASN A 460 6.19 28.83 18.57
N THR A 461 7.36 28.85 19.24
CA THR A 461 7.86 30.01 20.01
C THR A 461 9.37 30.26 19.79
N GLN A 462 9.87 30.07 18.56
CA GLN A 462 11.32 30.07 18.29
C GLN A 462 11.95 31.46 18.38
N ILE A 463 11.27 32.52 17.91
CA ILE A 463 11.70 33.92 18.09
C ILE A 463 11.81 34.28 19.57
N ASP A 464 10.79 33.95 20.38
CA ASP A 464 10.80 34.23 21.82
C ASP A 464 11.90 33.43 22.55
N ALA A 465 12.14 32.17 22.14
CA ALA A 465 13.22 31.34 22.67
C ALA A 465 14.62 31.82 22.23
N PHE A 466 14.75 32.47 21.07
CA PHE A 466 15.98 33.13 20.64
C PHE A 466 16.25 34.40 21.49
N LEU A 467 15.24 35.27 21.64
CA LEU A 467 15.32 36.46 22.49
C LEU A 467 15.68 36.10 23.93
N THR A 468 15.05 35.07 24.50
CA THR A 468 15.33 34.59 25.86
C THR A 468 16.80 34.17 26.02
N LYS A 469 17.40 33.53 25.01
CA LYS A 469 18.84 33.15 25.03
C LYS A 469 19.77 34.36 24.93
N GLN A 470 19.33 35.44 24.30
CA GLN A 470 20.06 36.71 24.21
C GLN A 470 19.78 37.66 25.40
N GLY A 471 18.99 37.22 26.39
CA GLY A 471 18.68 37.98 27.61
C GLY A 471 17.40 38.83 27.58
N PHE A 472 16.63 38.79 26.48
CA PHE A 472 15.41 39.59 26.29
C PHE A 472 14.16 38.76 26.58
N ALA A 473 13.34 39.20 27.54
CA ALA A 473 12.11 38.50 27.96
C ALA A 473 10.86 38.82 27.12
N THR A 474 10.93 39.89 26.32
CA THR A 474 9.85 40.41 25.47
C THR A 474 10.44 41.03 24.20
N GLY A 475 9.66 41.15 23.13
CA GLY A 475 10.08 41.79 21.87
C GLY A 475 9.84 40.97 20.59
N GLY A 476 9.25 39.77 20.67
CA GLY A 476 9.17 38.88 19.50
C GLY A 476 8.34 39.41 18.33
N ASN A 477 7.35 40.28 18.59
CA ASN A 477 6.56 40.93 17.54
C ASN A 477 7.39 42.01 16.82
N GLU A 478 8.12 42.79 17.62
CA GLU A 478 8.94 43.92 17.21
C GLU A 478 10.15 43.42 16.39
N LEU A 479 10.79 42.32 16.84
CA LEU A 479 11.85 41.65 16.09
C LEU A 479 11.31 41.08 14.77
N ALA A 480 10.17 40.38 14.79
CA ALA A 480 9.56 39.82 13.58
C ALA A 480 9.26 40.89 12.53
N TYR A 481 8.75 42.06 12.94
CA TYR A 481 8.53 43.20 12.04
C TYR A 481 9.84 43.73 11.44
N LEU A 482 10.88 43.95 12.25
CA LEU A 482 12.20 44.40 11.77
C LEU A 482 12.84 43.39 10.80
N MET A 483 12.68 42.09 11.06
CA MET A 483 13.13 41.02 10.17
C MET A 483 12.38 41.03 8.83
N GLY A 484 11.05 41.22 8.86
CA GLY A 484 10.23 41.33 7.65
C GLY A 484 10.59 42.55 6.81
N LEU A 485 10.77 43.70 7.46
CA LEU A 485 11.21 44.94 6.82
C LEU A 485 12.59 44.78 6.14
N TRP A 486 13.56 44.17 6.84
CA TRP A 486 14.89 43.89 6.28
C TRP A 486 14.83 42.92 5.08
N VAL A 487 13.90 41.96 5.06
CA VAL A 487 13.74 41.04 3.92
C VAL A 487 13.36 41.80 2.63
N GLY A 488 12.63 42.91 2.73
CA GLY A 488 12.44 43.87 1.62
C GLY A 488 13.66 44.77 1.42
N ASP A 489 13.79 45.83 2.24
CA ASP A 489 14.68 46.98 2.01
C ASP A 489 16.14 46.80 2.48
N GLY A 490 16.47 45.68 3.13
CA GLY A 490 17.82 45.42 3.67
C GLY A 490 18.88 45.04 2.64
N TYR A 491 20.16 45.28 2.93
CA TYR A 491 21.25 44.72 2.11
C TYR A 491 21.65 43.32 2.58
N ALA A 492 21.74 42.34 1.69
CA ALA A 492 22.09 40.94 2.01
C ALA A 492 23.52 40.71 2.59
N LYS A 493 24.27 41.78 2.89
CA LYS A 493 25.61 41.77 3.49
C LYS A 493 25.75 42.64 4.75
N SER A 494 24.71 43.36 5.18
CA SER A 494 24.72 44.20 6.39
C SER A 494 23.34 44.30 7.05
N ASP A 495 23.29 44.85 8.25
CA ASP A 495 22.06 45.25 8.97
C ASP A 495 21.35 46.46 8.33
N THR A 496 22.01 47.13 7.38
CA THR A 496 21.54 48.35 6.74
C THR A 496 20.24 48.15 5.97
N LEU A 497 19.27 49.03 6.23
CA LEU A 497 18.02 49.23 5.49
C LEU A 497 18.12 50.49 4.63
N THR A 498 17.41 50.55 3.50
CA THR A 498 17.24 51.79 2.73
C THR A 498 15.76 52.17 2.66
N VAL A 499 15.39 53.33 3.23
CA VAL A 499 13.99 53.76 3.37
C VAL A 499 13.78 55.16 2.80
N SER A 500 12.63 55.39 2.16
CA SER A 500 12.22 56.72 1.66
C SER A 500 12.21 57.77 2.77
N VAL A 501 12.92 58.88 2.57
CA VAL A 501 13.02 60.01 3.54
C VAL A 501 11.66 60.60 3.91
N HIS A 502 10.64 60.42 3.06
CA HIS A 502 9.28 60.89 3.31
C HIS A 502 8.46 60.01 4.26
N ASP A 503 8.89 58.77 4.51
CA ASP A 503 8.16 57.79 5.33
C ASP A 503 8.53 57.91 6.82
N VAL A 504 8.21 59.07 7.38
CA VAL A 504 8.52 59.47 8.77
C VAL A 504 7.92 58.51 9.81
N GLN A 505 6.73 57.97 9.56
CA GLN A 505 6.08 56.97 10.43
C GLN A 505 6.92 55.71 10.55
N LEU A 506 7.44 55.20 9.42
CA LEU A 506 8.30 54.02 9.37
C LEU A 506 9.66 54.28 10.03
N HIS A 507 10.25 55.46 9.85
CA HIS A 507 11.46 55.88 10.55
C HIS A 507 11.27 55.89 12.08
N GLN A 508 10.15 56.43 12.58
CA GLN A 508 9.82 56.39 14.00
C GLN A 508 9.64 54.95 14.47
N ARG A 509 8.96 54.10 13.70
CA ARG A 509 8.69 52.70 14.05
C ARG A 509 9.95 51.85 14.16
N ILE A 510 10.88 52.00 13.22
CA ILE A 510 12.18 51.33 13.26
C ILE A 510 12.96 51.73 14.53
N LYS A 511 12.91 53.01 14.91
CA LYS A 511 13.54 53.48 16.14
C LYS A 511 12.86 52.91 17.38
N GLU A 512 11.53 52.99 17.48
CA GLU A 512 10.74 52.43 18.59
C GLU A 512 11.07 50.94 18.82
N PHE A 513 11.18 50.15 17.75
CA PHE A 513 11.51 48.73 17.84
C PHE A 513 13.00 48.46 18.04
N GLY A 514 13.90 49.34 17.58
CA GLY A 514 15.32 49.28 17.88
C GLY A 514 15.66 49.59 19.34
N ASP A 515 14.95 50.54 19.95
CA ASP A 515 15.08 50.91 21.37
C ASP A 515 14.70 49.74 22.31
N VAL A 516 13.81 48.82 21.89
CA VAL A 516 13.45 47.60 22.65
C VAL A 516 14.62 46.61 22.79
N PHE A 517 15.59 46.63 21.86
CA PHE A 517 16.75 45.73 21.84
C PHE A 517 18.07 46.42 22.23
N ASP A 518 18.01 47.59 22.86
CA ASP A 518 19.17 48.41 23.20
C ASP A 518 20.08 48.73 21.97
N LEU A 519 19.47 48.94 20.80
CA LEU A 519 20.17 49.32 19.58
C LEU A 519 20.22 50.85 19.39
N ASP A 520 21.28 51.32 18.77
CA ASP A 520 21.54 52.73 18.44
C ASP A 520 21.25 52.95 16.95
N THR A 521 20.26 53.79 16.63
CA THR A 521 19.74 53.96 15.26
C THR A 521 20.48 55.11 14.55
N THR A 522 21.36 54.78 13.61
CA THR A 522 22.04 55.79 12.77
C THR A 522 21.33 55.91 11.42
N ILE A 523 20.90 57.12 11.08
CA ILE A 523 20.22 57.45 9.81
C ILE A 523 21.15 58.34 8.99
N ASP A 524 21.74 57.78 7.95
CA ASP A 524 22.65 58.48 7.03
C ASP A 524 21.87 58.83 5.74
N GLN A 525 21.69 60.13 5.45
CA GLN A 525 20.99 60.63 4.25
C GLN A 525 21.97 60.91 3.11
N HIS A 526 21.71 60.38 1.92
CA HIS A 526 22.57 60.62 0.75
C HIS A 526 22.23 61.96 0.10
N HIS A 527 23.26 62.79 -0.14
CA HIS A 527 23.08 64.16 -0.63
C HIS A 527 22.59 64.21 -2.09
N GLY A 528 21.27 64.28 -2.28
CA GLY A 528 20.61 64.43 -3.57
C GLY A 528 19.63 63.31 -3.93
N GLU A 529 19.50 62.29 -3.07
CA GLU A 529 18.62 61.14 -3.27
C GLU A 529 17.45 61.17 -2.27
N ASN A 530 16.31 60.56 -2.61
CA ASN A 530 15.12 60.53 -1.75
C ASN A 530 15.16 59.41 -0.69
N GLU A 531 16.32 58.80 -0.49
CA GLU A 531 16.54 57.58 0.28
C GLU A 531 17.52 57.83 1.45
N ALA A 532 17.22 57.22 2.60
CA ALA A 532 18.09 57.22 3.78
C ALA A 532 18.54 55.80 4.11
N SER A 533 19.83 55.63 4.38
CA SER A 533 20.38 54.37 4.89
C SER A 533 20.28 54.35 6.42
N ILE A 534 19.54 53.39 6.96
CA ILE A 534 19.35 53.20 8.40
C ILE A 534 20.17 51.98 8.84
N CYS A 535 20.99 52.13 9.88
CA CYS A 535 21.68 51.00 10.54
C CYS A 535 21.27 50.94 12.02
N LEU A 536 21.26 49.74 12.59
CA LEU A 536 20.87 49.49 13.99
C LEU A 536 22.03 48.81 14.71
N ARG A 537 22.83 49.59 15.44
CA ARG A 537 24.14 49.16 15.98
C ARG A 537 24.08 48.90 17.48
N SER A 538 24.93 48.01 18.00
CA SER A 538 25.04 47.77 19.44
C SER A 538 25.53 49.03 20.20
N ARG A 539 25.01 49.22 21.41
CA ARG A 539 25.43 50.28 22.35
C ARG A 539 26.78 49.97 23.04
N GLU A 540 27.28 48.73 22.98
CA GLU A 540 28.53 48.33 23.63
C GLU A 540 29.80 48.99 23.04
N VAL A 541 30.74 49.33 23.93
CA VAL A 541 32.04 49.93 23.57
C VAL A 541 33.14 49.19 24.32
N ARG A 542 34.18 48.70 23.62
CA ARG A 542 35.39 48.12 24.25
C ARG A 542 36.35 49.21 24.72
N ASP A 543 37.27 48.85 25.63
CA ASP A 543 38.21 49.77 26.31
C ASP A 543 39.03 50.70 25.38
N ASN A 544 39.24 50.30 24.11
CA ASN A 544 39.96 51.12 23.11
C ASN A 544 39.07 52.16 22.39
N GLY A 545 37.80 52.35 22.80
CA GLY A 545 36.88 53.35 22.25
C GLY A 545 36.30 53.05 20.85
N ILE A 546 36.75 51.97 20.20
CA ILE A 546 36.26 51.53 18.88
C ILE A 546 35.05 50.61 19.07
N ARG A 547 33.86 51.06 18.63
CA ARG A 547 32.67 50.21 18.50
C ARG A 547 32.90 49.16 17.40
N HIS A 548 32.65 47.89 17.69
CA HIS A 548 32.52 46.85 16.66
C HIS A 548 31.04 46.80 16.24
N PRO A 549 30.68 47.02 14.97
CA PRO A 549 29.28 47.28 14.59
C PRO A 549 28.33 46.08 14.83
N ASN A 550 28.88 44.86 14.85
CA ASN A 550 28.12 43.61 14.77
C ASN A 550 28.28 42.71 16.02
N THR A 551 28.78 43.24 17.14
CA THR A 551 28.96 42.49 18.40
C THR A 551 27.83 42.81 19.37
N GLY A 552 27.14 41.79 19.89
CA GLY A 552 25.98 41.97 20.77
C GLY A 552 24.71 42.48 20.08
N ASN A 553 24.67 42.48 18.74
CA ASN A 553 23.54 42.99 17.96
C ASN A 553 22.53 41.86 17.68
N VAL A 554 21.44 41.83 18.47
CA VAL A 554 20.38 40.80 18.43
C VAL A 554 19.73 40.70 17.05
N LEU A 555 19.47 41.84 16.38
CA LEU A 555 18.90 41.85 15.04
C LEU A 555 19.90 41.26 14.03
N TYR A 556 21.16 41.68 14.05
CA TYR A 556 22.19 41.12 13.17
C TYR A 556 22.40 39.61 13.39
N ASP A 557 22.30 39.13 14.63
CA ASP A 557 22.37 37.70 14.94
C ASP A 557 21.15 36.93 14.41
N ALA A 558 19.93 37.48 14.51
CA ALA A 558 18.74 36.89 13.92
C ALA A 558 18.81 36.86 12.37
N LEU A 559 19.27 37.96 11.75
CA LEU A 559 19.37 38.11 10.30
C LEU A 559 20.37 37.14 9.63
N LYS A 560 21.33 36.56 10.38
CA LYS A 560 22.19 35.47 9.87
C LYS A 560 21.40 34.26 9.38
N HIS A 561 20.23 33.99 9.98
CA HIS A 561 19.34 32.93 9.52
C HIS A 561 18.62 33.28 8.20
N PHE A 562 18.55 34.58 7.85
CA PHE A 562 17.87 35.11 6.66
C PHE A 562 18.84 35.33 5.48
N THR A 563 20.12 35.04 5.66
CA THR A 563 21.16 35.07 4.62
C THR A 563 21.68 33.67 4.34
N SER A 564 21.52 33.17 3.11
CA SER A 564 22.11 31.91 2.67
C SER A 564 22.91 32.13 1.39
N ALA A 565 24.17 31.66 1.36
CA ALA A 565 25.10 31.83 0.24
C ALA A 565 25.27 33.27 -0.31
N GLY A 566 24.86 34.30 0.44
CA GLY A 566 24.89 35.71 0.02
C GLY A 566 23.61 36.24 -0.63
N THR A 567 22.51 35.46 -0.65
CA THR A 567 21.17 35.93 -1.03
C THR A 567 20.23 35.95 0.18
N LYS A 568 19.12 36.70 0.07
CA LYS A 568 18.04 36.70 1.07
C LYS A 568 17.21 35.42 0.98
N THR A 569 16.86 34.86 2.12
CA THR A 569 16.00 33.67 2.26
C THR A 569 15.11 33.84 3.47
N ILE A 570 13.82 33.48 3.38
CA ILE A 570 12.93 33.45 4.54
C ILE A 570 13.00 32.04 5.17
N PRO A 571 13.39 31.88 6.45
CA PRO A 571 13.44 30.58 7.11
C PRO A 571 12.07 29.94 7.32
N GLN A 572 12.02 28.62 7.19
CA GLN A 572 10.79 27.84 7.33
C GLN A 572 10.15 27.93 8.72
N PHE A 573 10.89 28.24 9.79
CA PHE A 573 10.33 28.29 11.15
C PHE A 573 9.24 29.37 11.31
N ILE A 574 9.30 30.47 10.54
CA ILE A 574 8.26 31.51 10.57
C ILE A 574 6.88 30.93 10.21
N VAL A 575 6.84 29.94 9.32
CA VAL A 575 5.59 29.29 8.86
C VAL A 575 4.84 28.59 10.01
N THR A 576 5.50 28.33 11.16
CA THR A 576 4.88 27.73 12.36
C THR A 576 5.02 28.55 13.63
N GLU A 577 5.70 29.70 13.60
CA GLU A 577 5.81 30.66 14.72
C GLU A 577 4.43 31.19 15.17
N LYS A 578 4.33 31.91 16.30
CA LYS A 578 3.07 32.56 16.71
C LYS A 578 2.40 33.33 15.56
N ILE A 579 1.09 33.16 15.37
CA ILE A 579 0.28 33.78 14.32
C ILE A 579 0.48 35.29 14.31
N VAL A 580 0.48 35.93 15.48
CA VAL A 580 0.71 37.38 15.63
C VAL A 580 2.11 37.78 15.11
N GLN A 581 3.14 36.98 15.37
CA GLN A 581 4.51 37.25 14.91
C GLN A 581 4.63 37.07 13.38
N ARG A 582 3.91 36.09 12.79
CA ARG A 582 3.79 35.97 11.32
C ARG A 582 3.10 37.18 10.70
N GLU A 583 2.08 37.74 11.34
CA GLU A 583 1.41 38.97 10.90
C GLU A 583 2.33 40.18 10.97
N TYR A 584 3.08 40.36 12.07
CA TYR A 584 4.07 41.45 12.17
C TYR A 584 5.19 41.32 11.13
N PHE A 585 5.70 40.10 10.89
CA PHE A 585 6.68 39.84 9.83
C PHE A 585 6.16 40.22 8.44
N LEU A 586 4.95 39.76 8.09
CA LEU A 586 4.36 40.06 6.78
C LEU A 586 3.98 41.54 6.64
N ALA A 587 3.59 42.21 7.74
CA ALA A 587 3.33 43.65 7.75
C ALA A 587 4.59 44.50 7.55
N GLY A 588 5.72 44.15 8.18
CA GLY A 588 7.00 44.83 7.95
C GLY A 588 7.45 44.73 6.49
N LEU A 589 7.20 43.58 5.86
CA LEU A 589 7.48 43.36 4.43
C LEU A 589 6.46 44.05 3.49
N VAL A 590 5.23 44.28 3.96
CA VAL A 590 4.27 45.15 3.25
C VAL A 590 4.67 46.62 3.40
N ASP A 591 5.23 47.05 4.53
CA ASP A 591 5.65 48.45 4.76
C ASP A 591 6.86 48.87 3.92
N SER A 592 7.77 47.95 3.56
CA SER A 592 8.78 48.15 2.50
C SER A 592 8.16 48.05 1.10
N ASP A 593 8.34 46.91 0.42
CA ASP A 593 8.04 46.68 -1.01
C ASP A 593 6.53 46.58 -1.36
N GLY A 594 5.64 46.59 -0.36
CA GLY A 594 4.21 46.37 -0.56
C GLY A 594 3.43 47.59 -1.10
N HIS A 595 2.63 47.37 -2.14
CA HIS A 595 1.49 48.21 -2.50
C HIS A 595 0.19 47.66 -1.89
N VAL A 596 -0.78 48.51 -1.56
CA VAL A 596 -2.05 48.09 -0.92
C VAL A 596 -3.23 48.80 -1.59
N GLU A 597 -4.21 48.02 -2.06
CA GLU A 597 -5.45 48.51 -2.66
C GLU A 597 -6.63 48.15 -1.74
N LYS A 598 -7.48 49.13 -1.43
CA LYS A 598 -8.56 49.00 -0.42
C LYS A 598 -9.96 48.82 -1.02
N GLU A 599 -10.12 49.11 -2.32
CA GLU A 599 -11.35 48.96 -3.11
C GLU A 599 -11.00 48.41 -4.50
N PRO A 600 -11.85 47.59 -5.16
CA PRO A 600 -13.16 47.10 -4.70
C PRO A 600 -13.07 45.91 -3.72
N ALA A 601 -11.89 45.33 -3.54
CA ALA A 601 -11.62 44.27 -2.56
C ALA A 601 -10.22 44.47 -1.98
N LEU A 602 -10.05 44.16 -0.69
CA LEU A 602 -8.79 44.39 0.02
C LEU A 602 -7.69 43.46 -0.53
N SER A 603 -6.61 44.06 -1.04
CA SER A 603 -5.46 43.33 -1.55
C SER A 603 -4.13 44.05 -1.28
N ALA A 604 -3.04 43.29 -1.30
CA ALA A 604 -1.69 43.81 -1.21
C ALA A 604 -0.77 43.13 -2.23
N THR A 605 0.12 43.89 -2.86
CA THR A 605 1.07 43.36 -3.86
C THR A 605 2.50 43.65 -3.42
N ILE A 606 3.28 42.61 -3.12
CA ILE A 606 4.71 42.71 -2.77
C ILE A 606 5.53 42.33 -4.00
N LYS A 607 6.56 43.12 -4.32
CA LYS A 607 7.47 42.83 -5.45
C LYS A 607 8.82 42.34 -4.95
N THR A 608 9.43 41.38 -5.64
CA THR A 608 10.79 40.94 -5.32
C THR A 608 11.52 40.35 -6.54
N ILE A 609 12.84 40.48 -6.57
CA ILE A 609 13.73 39.83 -7.55
C ILE A 609 14.28 38.49 -7.04
N HIS A 610 13.98 38.10 -5.79
CA HIS A 610 14.51 36.89 -5.17
C HIS A 610 13.44 35.80 -5.09
N THR A 611 13.62 34.71 -5.84
CA THR A 611 12.71 33.54 -5.82
C THR A 611 12.56 32.97 -4.40
N SER A 612 13.66 32.85 -3.66
CA SER A 612 13.71 32.42 -2.26
C SER A 612 12.98 33.32 -1.26
N VAL A 613 12.74 34.59 -1.62
CA VAL A 613 11.89 35.50 -0.84
C VAL A 613 10.43 35.33 -1.29
N CYS A 614 10.18 35.24 -2.59
CA CYS A 614 8.85 34.96 -3.15
C CYS A 614 8.21 33.70 -2.55
N ASP A 615 8.90 32.56 -2.57
CA ASP A 615 8.41 31.28 -2.02
C ASP A 615 8.12 31.38 -0.51
N GLY A 616 8.96 32.12 0.23
CA GLY A 616 8.78 32.36 1.66
C GLY A 616 7.58 33.25 1.99
N ILE A 617 7.32 34.30 1.18
CA ILE A 617 6.11 35.12 1.30
C ILE A 617 4.88 34.25 1.09
N VAL A 618 4.89 33.43 0.03
CA VAL A 618 3.79 32.52 -0.30
C VAL A 618 3.55 31.53 0.84
N ALA A 619 4.60 30.96 1.45
CA ALA A 619 4.49 30.04 2.57
C ALA A 619 3.92 30.71 3.85
N VAL A 620 4.47 31.85 4.26
CA VAL A 620 4.01 32.56 5.47
C VAL A 620 2.56 33.04 5.31
N ALA A 621 2.21 33.62 4.16
CA ALA A 621 0.85 34.07 3.88
C ALA A 621 -0.17 32.90 3.82
N ARG A 622 0.19 31.77 3.18
CA ARG A 622 -0.66 30.56 3.18
C ARG A 622 -0.83 29.97 4.58
N SER A 623 0.21 30.00 5.43
CA SER A 623 0.12 29.56 6.84
C SER A 623 -0.93 30.34 7.63
N LEU A 624 -1.15 31.63 7.29
CA LEU A 624 -2.12 32.52 7.91
C LEU A 624 -3.54 32.39 7.33
N GLY A 625 -3.74 31.61 6.25
CA GLY A 625 -5.00 31.56 5.52
C GLY A 625 -5.24 32.75 4.59
N VAL A 626 -4.19 33.47 4.20
CA VAL A 626 -4.26 34.52 3.18
C VAL A 626 -4.20 33.86 1.80
N ARG A 627 -5.08 34.26 0.88
CA ARG A 627 -5.09 33.77 -0.50
C ARG A 627 -4.00 34.48 -1.31
N VAL A 628 -3.10 33.68 -1.90
CA VAL A 628 -1.91 34.17 -2.62
C VAL A 628 -1.95 33.77 -4.09
N SER A 629 -1.60 34.69 -4.98
CA SER A 629 -1.19 34.40 -6.36
C SER A 629 0.12 35.13 -6.70
N VAL A 630 0.84 34.65 -7.71
CA VAL A 630 2.13 35.23 -8.13
C VAL A 630 2.09 35.48 -9.63
N ASP A 631 2.34 36.72 -10.06
CA ASP A 631 2.71 37.01 -11.45
C ASP A 631 4.22 37.25 -11.56
N THR A 632 4.77 37.06 -12.76
CA THR A 632 6.19 37.22 -13.04
C THR A 632 6.41 38.09 -14.28
N SER A 633 7.28 39.09 -14.20
CA SER A 633 7.65 39.92 -15.35
C SER A 633 8.65 39.20 -16.26
N GLN A 634 8.52 39.41 -17.58
CA GLN A 634 9.60 39.07 -18.51
C GLN A 634 10.75 40.09 -18.38
N PRO A 635 12.02 39.69 -18.56
CA PRO A 635 13.16 40.59 -18.44
C PRO A 635 13.22 41.58 -19.61
N VAL A 636 12.84 42.83 -19.36
CA VAL A 636 12.88 43.92 -20.34
C VAL A 636 14.26 44.60 -20.32
N VAL A 637 14.76 44.97 -21.51
CA VAL A 637 15.91 45.88 -21.63
C VAL A 637 15.36 47.30 -21.81
N ILE A 638 15.63 48.18 -20.84
CA ILE A 638 15.21 49.59 -20.87
C ILE A 638 16.49 50.43 -20.82
N GLU A 639 16.64 51.38 -21.74
CA GLU A 639 17.81 52.28 -21.85
C GLU A 639 19.18 51.56 -21.83
N GLY A 640 19.22 50.32 -22.32
CA GLY A 640 20.42 49.47 -22.35
C GLY A 640 20.69 48.68 -21.06
N VAL A 641 19.96 48.95 -19.98
CA VAL A 641 19.99 48.17 -18.74
C VAL A 641 19.08 46.95 -18.88
N LYS A 642 19.62 45.75 -18.61
CA LYS A 642 18.85 44.51 -18.62
C LYS A 642 18.22 44.29 -17.24
N HIS A 643 16.93 44.60 -17.10
CA HIS A 643 16.20 44.35 -15.85
C HIS A 643 16.04 42.85 -15.61
N ALA A 644 16.16 42.44 -14.35
CA ALA A 644 15.98 41.05 -13.94
C ALA A 644 14.51 40.62 -13.98
N LYS A 645 14.28 39.30 -14.07
CA LYS A 645 12.96 38.68 -13.86
C LYS A 645 12.49 39.00 -12.44
N ALA A 646 11.31 39.60 -12.30
CA ALA A 646 10.76 40.01 -11.01
C ALA A 646 9.40 39.36 -10.75
N TYR A 647 9.15 39.01 -9.49
CA TYR A 647 7.92 38.39 -9.01
C TYR A 647 7.03 39.44 -8.35
N SER A 648 5.73 39.40 -8.60
CA SER A 648 4.70 40.19 -7.94
C SER A 648 3.76 39.26 -7.22
N VAL A 649 3.84 39.23 -5.88
CA VAL A 649 3.04 38.37 -5.01
C VAL A 649 1.80 39.16 -4.57
N PHE A 650 0.63 38.73 -5.04
CA PHE A 650 -0.66 39.30 -4.70
C PHE A 650 -1.27 38.54 -3.52
N LEU A 651 -1.68 39.28 -2.49
CA LEU A 651 -2.29 38.82 -1.26
C LEU A 651 -3.76 39.28 -1.22
N SER A 652 -4.67 38.42 -0.77
CA SER A 652 -6.12 38.68 -0.73
C SER A 652 -6.83 37.81 0.32
N GLY A 653 -8.10 38.10 0.60
CA GLY A 653 -8.95 37.35 1.54
C GLY A 653 -9.00 37.93 2.94
N GLU A 654 -9.96 37.46 3.76
CA GLU A 654 -10.32 38.09 5.05
C GLU A 654 -9.16 38.18 6.04
N ALA A 655 -8.30 37.16 6.09
CA ALA A 655 -7.12 37.12 6.96
C ALA A 655 -6.11 38.25 6.70
N LEU A 656 -6.10 38.86 5.51
CA LEU A 656 -5.19 39.95 5.16
C LEU A 656 -5.45 41.22 5.97
N ALA A 657 -6.71 41.48 6.39
CA ALA A 657 -7.06 42.65 7.19
C ALA A 657 -6.32 42.66 8.55
N SER A 658 -6.05 41.48 9.12
CA SER A 658 -5.30 41.34 10.38
C SER A 658 -3.83 41.73 10.22
N VAL A 659 -3.21 41.35 9.10
CA VAL A 659 -1.84 41.74 8.74
C VAL A 659 -1.75 43.24 8.50
N LEU A 660 -2.63 43.79 7.67
CA LEU A 660 -2.62 45.22 7.31
C LEU A 660 -2.94 46.14 8.49
N ALA A 661 -3.58 45.64 9.56
CA ALA A 661 -3.72 46.39 10.81
C ALA A 661 -2.40 46.57 11.57
N LYS A 662 -1.35 45.76 11.30
CA LYS A 662 -0.03 45.88 11.94
C LYS A 662 0.94 46.81 11.19
N CYS A 663 0.62 47.20 9.95
CA CYS A 663 1.44 48.12 9.16
C CYS A 663 1.53 49.50 9.82
N SER A 664 2.66 50.18 9.61
CA SER A 664 3.00 51.47 10.22
C SER A 664 2.70 52.68 9.34
N LEU A 665 2.45 52.49 8.05
CA LEU A 665 2.12 53.56 7.12
C LEU A 665 0.60 53.70 6.95
N ASP A 666 0.01 54.86 7.25
CA ASP A 666 -1.46 55.09 7.17
C ASP A 666 -2.04 54.68 5.79
N ARG A 667 -1.29 54.94 4.72
CA ARG A 667 -1.69 54.56 3.36
C ARG A 667 -1.86 53.04 3.19
N LYS A 668 -1.06 52.23 3.89
CA LYS A 668 -1.11 50.75 3.88
C LYS A 668 -2.02 50.18 4.98
N GLN A 669 -2.21 50.88 6.10
CA GLN A 669 -2.92 50.36 7.28
C GLN A 669 -4.45 50.23 7.10
N VAL A 670 -5.05 49.27 7.82
CA VAL A 670 -6.50 48.98 7.85
C VAL A 670 -6.96 48.86 9.33
N PRO A 671 -8.21 49.24 9.70
CA PRO A 671 -8.71 49.04 11.07
C PRO A 671 -8.64 47.56 11.51
N THR A 672 -8.32 47.32 12.79
CA THR A 672 -8.20 45.96 13.32
C THR A 672 -9.55 45.21 13.31
N PRO A 673 -9.62 44.01 12.69
CA PRO A 673 -10.86 43.21 12.68
C PRO A 673 -11.15 42.62 14.06
N ALA A 674 -12.44 42.51 14.41
CA ALA A 674 -12.88 42.03 15.73
C ALA A 674 -12.71 40.51 15.93
N THR A 675 -12.95 39.73 14.86
CA THR A 675 -12.72 38.27 14.80
C THR A 675 -12.24 37.94 13.40
N VAL A 676 -11.22 37.08 13.27
CA VAL A 676 -10.67 36.65 11.98
C VAL A 676 -10.94 35.17 11.78
N SER A 677 -11.74 34.81 10.77
CA SER A 677 -11.98 33.42 10.40
C SER A 677 -10.80 32.90 9.55
N ARG A 678 -10.20 31.78 9.95
CA ARG A 678 -9.12 31.12 9.20
C ARG A 678 -9.57 29.72 8.76
N GLN A 679 -10.41 29.68 7.72
CA GLN A 679 -10.94 28.45 7.15
C GLN A 679 -10.01 27.88 6.06
N PRO A 680 -10.15 26.59 5.69
CA PRO A 680 -9.50 26.05 4.50
C PRO A 680 -9.94 26.76 3.21
N GLU A 681 -8.95 27.32 2.51
CA GLU A 681 -9.09 28.02 1.23
C GLU A 681 -9.17 27.02 0.07
N THR A 682 -9.89 27.40 -1.00
CA THR A 682 -10.02 26.60 -2.23
C THR A 682 -9.12 27.10 -3.35
N PHE A 683 -8.64 26.19 -4.19
CA PHE A 683 -7.92 26.51 -5.43
C PHE A 683 -8.37 25.59 -6.58
N HIS A 684 -8.35 26.10 -7.82
CA HIS A 684 -8.53 25.27 -9.00
C HIS A 684 -7.27 24.45 -9.26
N PHE A 685 -7.44 23.24 -9.79
CA PHE A 685 -6.34 22.33 -10.09
C PHE A 685 -6.54 21.66 -11.45
N SER A 686 -5.45 21.17 -12.01
CA SER A 686 -5.43 20.12 -13.02
C SER A 686 -4.77 18.88 -12.44
N VAL A 687 -5.13 17.72 -12.98
CA VAL A 687 -4.43 16.46 -12.70
C VAL A 687 -3.80 16.02 -14.01
N THR A 688 -2.49 15.78 -14.02
CA THR A 688 -1.78 15.27 -15.18
C THR A 688 -1.16 13.92 -14.84
N LYS A 689 -1.51 12.87 -15.60
CA LYS A 689 -0.83 11.58 -15.50
C LYS A 689 0.62 11.73 -16.00
N ILE A 690 1.56 11.24 -15.22
CA ILE A 690 3.00 11.23 -15.55
C ILE A 690 3.54 9.80 -15.61
N GLU A 691 4.85 9.67 -15.80
CA GLU A 691 5.54 8.37 -15.80
C GLU A 691 5.40 7.65 -14.46
N ARG A 692 5.35 6.32 -14.51
CA ARG A 692 5.19 5.46 -13.34
C ARG A 692 6.41 5.54 -12.45
N ALA A 693 6.22 6.04 -11.24
CA ALA A 693 7.24 6.04 -10.21
C ALA A 693 6.84 5.07 -9.09
N GLU A 694 7.49 5.24 -7.96
CA GLU A 694 6.97 4.80 -6.69
C GLU A 694 5.67 5.65 -6.31
N TYR A 695 4.88 5.37 -5.23
CA TYR A 695 3.91 6.28 -4.52
C TYR A 695 3.66 6.11 -2.94
N PHE A 696 4.24 6.80 -1.92
CA PHE A 696 3.92 6.49 -0.48
C PHE A 696 2.56 7.04 -0.08
N GLY A 697 1.98 6.36 0.89
CA GLY A 697 0.83 6.80 1.64
C GLY A 697 1.17 6.86 3.12
N ILE A 698 0.30 7.54 3.84
CA ILE A 698 0.20 7.51 5.28
C ILE A 698 -1.22 7.02 5.58
N THR A 699 -1.34 6.00 6.42
CA THR A 699 -2.63 5.49 6.90
C THR A 699 -2.84 6.01 8.31
N LEU A 700 -3.82 6.88 8.48
CA LEU A 700 -4.22 7.45 9.77
C LEU A 700 -5.28 6.58 10.45
N SER A 701 -5.32 6.63 11.78
CA SER A 701 -6.25 5.87 12.63
C SER A 701 -7.73 5.99 12.23
N ASP A 702 -8.49 4.91 12.41
CA ASP A 702 -9.96 4.83 12.23
C ASP A 702 -10.72 5.96 12.95
N ASP A 703 -10.23 6.41 14.11
CA ASP A 703 -10.85 7.45 14.94
C ASP A 703 -10.65 8.90 14.40
N SER A 704 -10.29 9.05 13.11
CA SER A 704 -9.96 10.33 12.48
C SER A 704 -10.69 10.59 11.18
N ASP A 705 -10.66 11.84 10.70
CA ASP A 705 -11.20 12.22 9.39
C ASP A 705 -10.32 11.81 8.20
N HIS A 706 -9.29 10.99 8.43
CA HIS A 706 -8.33 10.45 7.46
C HIS A 706 -7.61 11.48 6.56
N LYS A 707 -7.56 12.75 6.97
CA LYS A 707 -6.89 13.83 6.23
C LYS A 707 -5.66 14.35 6.97
N PHE A 708 -4.66 14.78 6.21
CA PHE A 708 -3.46 15.46 6.71
C PHE A 708 -2.97 16.54 5.76
N LEU A 709 -2.02 17.35 6.23
CA LEU A 709 -1.41 18.44 5.49
C LEU A 709 -0.03 18.06 4.93
N LEU A 710 0.17 18.40 3.66
CA LEU A 710 1.50 18.46 3.07
C LEU A 710 2.19 19.78 3.44
N ALA A 711 3.51 19.81 3.30
CA ALA A 711 4.34 20.99 3.60
C ALA A 711 4.00 22.27 2.79
N ASN A 712 3.22 22.13 1.72
CA ASN A 712 2.72 23.21 0.86
C ASN A 712 1.27 23.66 1.21
N ASN A 713 0.79 23.30 2.40
CA ASN A 713 -0.57 23.54 2.92
C ASN A 713 -1.71 22.82 2.17
N VAL A 714 -1.45 21.88 1.25
CA VAL A 714 -2.51 21.12 0.57
C VAL A 714 -3.08 20.04 1.48
N VAL A 715 -4.41 19.91 1.50
CA VAL A 715 -5.12 18.83 2.21
C VAL A 715 -5.15 17.57 1.33
N VAL A 716 -4.67 16.46 1.88
CA VAL A 716 -4.62 15.14 1.25
C VAL A 716 -5.25 14.07 2.16
N HIS A 717 -5.64 12.94 1.58
CA HIS A 717 -6.31 11.84 2.28
C HIS A 717 -5.37 10.65 2.53
N ASN A 718 -5.74 9.72 3.40
CA ASN A 718 -5.11 8.39 3.44
C ASN A 718 -5.21 7.69 2.07
N CYS A 719 -4.24 6.83 1.77
CA CYS A 719 -4.04 6.31 0.42
C CYS A 719 -4.33 4.80 0.36
N GLY A 720 -5.38 4.43 -0.38
CA GLY A 720 -5.85 3.03 -0.51
C GLY A 720 -5.05 2.23 -1.53
N GLU A 721 -4.89 0.93 -1.29
CA GLU A 721 -3.86 0.12 -1.95
C GLU A 721 -4.23 -0.53 -3.28
N ARG A 722 -3.22 -0.82 -4.10
CA ARG A 722 -3.14 -2.09 -4.84
C ARG A 722 -1.70 -2.57 -5.03
N GLY A 723 -1.01 -2.59 -3.89
CA GLY A 723 0.42 -2.85 -3.78
C GLY A 723 0.79 -3.64 -2.54
N ASN A 724 1.02 -2.92 -1.44
CA ASN A 724 2.09 -3.11 -0.42
C ASN A 724 2.15 -4.43 0.32
N GLU A 725 1.20 -5.31 0.11
CA GLU A 725 1.08 -6.59 0.77
C GLU A 725 2.37 -7.44 0.62
N MET A 726 3.29 -7.13 -0.31
CA MET A 726 4.67 -7.68 -0.33
C MET A 726 5.72 -6.76 0.28
N ALA A 727 5.66 -5.45 0.14
CA ALA A 727 6.61 -4.57 0.83
C ALA A 727 6.49 -4.72 2.36
N GLU A 728 5.26 -4.83 2.85
CA GLU A 728 4.94 -5.23 4.22
C GLU A 728 5.49 -6.62 4.53
N VAL A 729 5.14 -7.66 3.75
CA VAL A 729 5.67 -9.03 3.94
C VAL A 729 7.21 -9.11 3.85
N LEU A 730 7.87 -8.28 3.04
CA LEU A 730 9.32 -8.21 2.90
C LEU A 730 10.01 -7.50 4.07
N MET A 731 9.29 -6.66 4.81
CA MET A 731 9.74 -6.07 6.06
C MET A 731 9.43 -6.99 7.25
N ASP A 732 8.22 -7.56 7.30
CA ASP A 732 7.76 -8.51 8.32
C ASP A 732 8.61 -9.80 8.36
N PHE A 733 8.79 -10.48 7.22
CA PHE A 733 9.33 -11.86 7.18
C PHE A 733 10.78 -12.00 7.67
N PRO A 734 11.68 -11.01 7.47
CA PRO A 734 12.98 -10.98 8.13
C PRO A 734 12.89 -10.87 9.66
N GLU A 735 12.05 -9.97 10.20
CA GLU A 735 11.92 -9.72 11.65
C GLU A 735 11.22 -10.86 12.39
N LEU A 736 10.26 -11.52 11.73
CA LEU A 736 9.53 -12.65 12.28
C LEU A 736 10.45 -13.86 12.48
N SER A 737 10.50 -14.34 13.73
CA SER A 737 11.27 -15.52 14.13
C SER A 737 10.38 -16.63 14.68
N ILE A 738 10.78 -17.87 14.38
CA ILE A 738 10.23 -19.11 14.92
C ILE A 738 11.26 -19.77 15.84
N GLU A 739 10.79 -20.51 16.83
CA GLU A 739 11.65 -21.24 17.76
C GLU A 739 11.67 -22.73 17.39
N ILE A 740 12.83 -23.22 16.95
CA ILE A 740 13.08 -24.62 16.60
C ILE A 740 14.32 -25.08 17.39
N ASP A 741 14.23 -26.22 18.06
CA ASP A 741 15.28 -26.78 18.93
C ASP A 741 15.86 -25.77 19.96
N GLY A 742 15.00 -24.89 20.49
CA GLY A 742 15.37 -23.83 21.44
C GLY A 742 16.16 -22.67 20.82
N ARG A 743 16.19 -22.54 19.49
CA ARG A 743 16.84 -21.45 18.77
C ARG A 743 15.81 -20.63 18.00
N LYS A 744 15.90 -19.30 18.11
CA LYS A 744 15.09 -18.37 17.33
C LYS A 744 15.76 -18.12 15.98
N GLU A 745 15.06 -18.45 14.91
CA GLU A 745 15.53 -18.29 13.53
C GLU A 745 14.47 -17.59 12.67
N SER A 746 14.90 -16.78 11.71
CA SER A 746 14.01 -15.97 10.86
C SER A 746 13.22 -16.84 9.88
N ILE A 747 11.93 -16.53 9.68
CA ILE A 747 11.06 -17.23 8.73
C ILE A 747 11.59 -17.13 7.29
N MET A 748 12.28 -16.04 6.95
CA MET A 748 12.87 -15.86 5.62
C MET A 748 13.95 -16.92 5.29
N LYS A 749 14.57 -17.58 6.28
CA LYS A 749 15.49 -18.73 6.04
C LYS A 749 14.80 -19.98 5.49
N ARG A 750 13.47 -20.07 5.63
CA ARG A 750 12.62 -21.15 5.11
C ARG A 750 11.55 -20.66 4.12
N THR A 751 11.83 -19.60 3.37
CA THR A 751 10.86 -18.98 2.45
C THR A 751 11.55 -18.63 1.12
N THR A 752 10.82 -18.73 0.01
CA THR A 752 11.28 -18.32 -1.33
C THR A 752 10.17 -17.51 -1.97
N LEU A 753 10.38 -16.21 -2.16
CA LEU A 753 9.29 -15.32 -2.62
C LEU A 753 9.33 -15.17 -4.15
N VAL A 754 8.17 -15.15 -4.81
CA VAL A 754 8.01 -14.95 -6.27
C VAL A 754 7.14 -13.72 -6.49
N ALA A 755 7.79 -12.57 -6.46
CA ALA A 755 7.24 -11.24 -6.60
C ALA A 755 6.76 -10.99 -8.05
N ASN A 756 5.44 -10.94 -8.26
CA ASN A 756 4.87 -10.41 -9.49
C ASN A 756 3.78 -9.38 -9.21
N THR A 757 4.16 -8.10 -9.16
CA THR A 757 3.25 -7.00 -8.83
C THR A 757 2.19 -6.74 -9.90
N SER A 758 1.21 -5.91 -9.58
CA SER A 758 0.21 -5.38 -10.53
C SER A 758 0.85 -4.61 -11.70
N ASN A 759 2.01 -3.99 -11.49
CA ASN A 759 2.81 -3.34 -12.53
C ASN A 759 3.41 -4.33 -13.53
N MET A 760 3.86 -5.50 -13.05
CA MET A 760 4.60 -6.44 -13.89
C MET A 760 3.72 -7.01 -15.01
N PRO A 761 4.28 -7.23 -16.22
CA PRO A 761 3.51 -7.56 -17.41
C PRO A 761 2.54 -8.73 -17.24
N VAL A 762 1.43 -8.64 -17.96
CA VAL A 762 0.30 -9.57 -17.87
C VAL A 762 0.73 -11.03 -18.06
N ALA A 763 1.65 -11.28 -19.00
CA ALA A 763 2.24 -12.60 -19.22
C ALA A 763 3.08 -13.11 -18.02
N ALA A 764 3.80 -12.24 -17.32
CA ALA A 764 4.62 -12.61 -16.18
C ALA A 764 3.78 -13.08 -14.98
N ARG A 765 2.51 -12.64 -14.88
CA ARG A 765 1.51 -13.15 -13.90
C ARG A 765 1.12 -14.61 -14.15
N GLU A 766 1.12 -15.07 -15.41
CA GLU A 766 0.94 -16.49 -15.72
C GLU A 766 2.22 -17.27 -15.39
N ALA A 767 3.37 -16.72 -15.76
CA ALA A 767 4.67 -17.33 -15.51
C ALA A 767 4.94 -17.52 -14.01
N SER A 768 4.64 -16.53 -13.16
CA SER A 768 4.90 -16.58 -11.71
C SER A 768 4.19 -17.74 -11.00
N ILE A 769 2.95 -18.05 -11.39
CA ILE A 769 2.19 -19.20 -10.86
C ILE A 769 2.88 -20.52 -11.23
N TYR A 770 3.29 -20.68 -12.50
CA TYR A 770 3.99 -21.89 -12.95
C TYR A 770 5.41 -22.01 -12.36
N THR A 771 6.12 -20.90 -12.18
CA THR A 771 7.40 -20.80 -11.47
C THR A 771 7.25 -21.25 -10.01
N GLY A 772 6.31 -20.66 -9.27
CA GLY A 772 6.08 -20.95 -7.84
C GLY A 772 5.70 -22.41 -7.57
N ILE A 773 4.81 -23.01 -8.37
CA ILE A 773 4.46 -24.43 -8.20
C ILE A 773 5.63 -25.36 -8.57
N THR A 774 6.47 -24.99 -9.53
CA THR A 774 7.63 -25.80 -9.93
C THR A 774 8.75 -25.76 -8.86
N LEU A 775 8.89 -24.63 -8.16
CA LEU A 775 9.72 -24.53 -6.95
C LEU A 775 9.15 -25.40 -5.81
N ALA A 776 7.84 -25.32 -5.54
CA ALA A 776 7.19 -26.14 -4.52
C ALA A 776 7.32 -27.65 -4.80
N GLU A 777 7.13 -28.08 -6.05
CA GLU A 777 7.38 -29.46 -6.48
C GLU A 777 8.84 -29.90 -6.35
N TYR A 778 9.81 -28.98 -6.51
CA TYR A 778 11.22 -29.31 -6.30
C TYR A 778 11.55 -29.61 -4.84
N PHE A 779 11.07 -28.78 -3.91
CA PHE A 779 11.25 -29.03 -2.47
C PHE A 779 10.45 -30.28 -2.01
N ARG A 780 9.25 -30.51 -2.53
CA ARG A 780 8.49 -31.77 -2.37
C ARG A 780 9.33 -32.99 -2.78
N ASP A 781 10.00 -32.94 -3.94
CA ASP A 781 10.84 -34.03 -4.42
C ASP A 781 12.09 -34.28 -3.57
N GLN A 782 12.51 -33.32 -2.72
CA GLN A 782 13.55 -33.55 -1.72
C GLN A 782 13.06 -34.39 -0.52
N GLY A 783 11.74 -34.52 -0.34
CA GLY A 783 11.09 -35.16 0.80
C GLY A 783 10.61 -34.18 1.87
N ARG A 784 10.09 -33.02 1.47
CA ARG A 784 9.58 -31.94 2.35
C ARG A 784 8.08 -31.69 2.16
N ASN A 785 7.44 -31.05 3.14
CA ASN A 785 6.02 -30.71 3.15
C ASN A 785 5.84 -29.20 2.94
N VAL A 786 5.54 -28.81 1.70
CA VAL A 786 5.53 -27.42 1.23
C VAL A 786 4.10 -26.85 1.18
N ALA A 787 3.93 -25.57 1.50
CA ALA A 787 2.67 -24.84 1.31
C ALA A 787 2.85 -23.70 0.30
N MET A 788 2.32 -23.88 -0.91
CA MET A 788 2.25 -22.81 -1.90
C MET A 788 1.03 -21.93 -1.61
N MET A 789 1.26 -20.63 -1.42
CA MET A 789 0.20 -19.62 -1.35
C MET A 789 0.18 -18.84 -2.67
N ALA A 790 -1.00 -18.70 -3.25
CA ALA A 790 -1.20 -18.08 -4.56
C ALA A 790 -2.15 -16.88 -4.41
N ASP A 791 -1.59 -15.71 -4.08
CA ASP A 791 -2.34 -14.46 -3.97
C ASP A 791 -2.11 -13.55 -5.19
N SER A 792 -3.08 -13.37 -6.10
CA SER A 792 -4.40 -14.01 -6.19
C SER A 792 -4.65 -14.66 -7.54
N THR A 793 -5.27 -15.84 -7.52
CA THR A 793 -5.58 -16.64 -8.71
C THR A 793 -6.54 -15.91 -9.65
N SER A 794 -7.39 -15.02 -9.14
CA SER A 794 -8.23 -14.12 -9.96
C SER A 794 -7.42 -13.16 -10.84
N ARG A 795 -6.26 -12.66 -10.38
CA ARG A 795 -5.39 -11.77 -11.21
C ARG A 795 -4.67 -12.55 -12.31
N TRP A 796 -4.45 -13.86 -12.12
CA TRP A 796 -4.00 -14.78 -13.16
C TRP A 796 -5.13 -15.10 -14.16
N ALA A 797 -6.36 -15.35 -13.70
CA ALA A 797 -7.52 -15.56 -14.58
C ALA A 797 -7.84 -14.32 -15.45
N GLU A 798 -7.74 -13.11 -14.89
CA GLU A 798 -7.81 -11.86 -15.65
C GLU A 798 -6.68 -11.72 -16.67
N ALA A 799 -5.47 -12.17 -16.35
CA ALA A 799 -4.35 -12.16 -17.28
C ALA A 799 -4.60 -13.09 -18.48
N LEU A 800 -5.10 -14.31 -18.23
CA LEU A 800 -5.53 -15.23 -19.29
C LEU A 800 -6.64 -14.62 -20.17
N ARG A 801 -7.58 -13.87 -19.57
CA ARG A 801 -8.64 -13.15 -20.30
C ARG A 801 -8.11 -12.05 -21.22
N GLU A 802 -7.11 -11.28 -20.78
CA GLU A 802 -6.50 -10.29 -21.69
C GLU A 802 -5.73 -10.99 -22.81
N ILE A 803 -4.94 -12.03 -22.51
CA ILE A 803 -4.18 -12.79 -23.51
C ILE A 803 -5.12 -13.36 -24.58
N SER A 804 -6.21 -14.04 -24.19
CA SER A 804 -7.19 -14.59 -25.12
C SER A 804 -7.87 -13.51 -25.97
N GLY A 805 -8.17 -12.35 -25.37
CA GLY A 805 -8.72 -11.19 -26.07
C GLY A 805 -7.76 -10.60 -27.12
N ARG A 806 -6.45 -10.50 -26.82
CA ARG A 806 -5.43 -10.06 -27.78
C ARG A 806 -5.23 -11.04 -28.94
N LEU A 807 -5.49 -12.33 -28.71
CA LEU A 807 -5.42 -13.40 -29.71
C LEU A 807 -6.70 -13.54 -30.56
N ALA A 808 -7.74 -12.76 -30.27
CA ALA A 808 -9.08 -12.89 -30.85
C ALA A 808 -9.68 -14.29 -30.71
N GLU A 809 -9.38 -14.97 -29.60
CA GLU A 809 -10.07 -16.21 -29.22
C GLU A 809 -11.52 -15.90 -28.82
N MET A 810 -12.45 -16.80 -29.12
CA MET A 810 -13.85 -16.62 -28.72
C MET A 810 -13.99 -16.74 -27.19
N PRO A 811 -14.51 -15.71 -26.50
CA PRO A 811 -14.72 -15.76 -25.06
C PRO A 811 -15.88 -16.70 -24.69
N ALA A 812 -15.79 -17.24 -23.48
CA ALA A 812 -16.90 -17.84 -22.75
C ALA A 812 -17.46 -16.81 -21.74
N ASP A 813 -17.96 -17.29 -20.60
CA ASP A 813 -18.63 -16.46 -19.59
C ASP A 813 -17.74 -15.32 -19.07
N SER A 814 -18.35 -14.14 -18.87
CA SER A 814 -17.69 -12.90 -18.39
C SER A 814 -16.40 -12.51 -19.15
N GLY A 815 -16.28 -12.95 -20.40
CA GLY A 815 -15.14 -12.68 -21.28
C GLY A 815 -13.96 -13.64 -21.11
N TYR A 816 -13.96 -14.56 -20.15
CA TYR A 816 -12.84 -15.47 -19.90
C TYR A 816 -12.69 -16.51 -21.04
N PRO A 817 -11.47 -17.05 -21.28
CA PRO A 817 -11.29 -18.10 -22.28
C PRO A 817 -11.90 -19.43 -21.85
N ALA A 818 -12.39 -20.21 -22.81
CA ALA A 818 -13.00 -21.52 -22.56
C ALA A 818 -12.07 -22.54 -21.85
N TYR A 819 -10.75 -22.35 -21.92
CA TYR A 819 -9.76 -23.17 -21.22
C TYR A 819 -9.46 -22.75 -19.77
N LEU A 820 -10.12 -21.71 -19.21
CA LEU A 820 -9.89 -21.24 -17.83
C LEU A 820 -9.99 -22.38 -16.81
N GLY A 821 -11.06 -23.18 -16.85
CA GLY A 821 -11.25 -24.32 -15.95
C GLY A 821 -10.15 -25.37 -16.07
N ALA A 822 -9.67 -25.65 -17.28
CA ALA A 822 -8.57 -26.58 -17.52
C ALA A 822 -7.21 -26.04 -17.01
N ARG A 823 -6.98 -24.72 -17.09
CA ARG A 823 -5.79 -24.07 -16.52
C ARG A 823 -5.80 -24.10 -15.00
N LEU A 824 -6.94 -23.78 -14.37
CA LEU A 824 -7.10 -23.89 -12.91
C LEU A 824 -6.95 -25.34 -12.43
N ALA A 825 -7.56 -26.31 -13.12
CA ALA A 825 -7.46 -27.73 -12.77
C ALA A 825 -6.02 -28.25 -12.87
N SER A 826 -5.32 -27.97 -13.99
CA SER A 826 -3.92 -28.37 -14.17
C SER A 826 -2.91 -27.65 -13.27
N PHE A 827 -3.33 -26.56 -12.60
CA PHE A 827 -2.59 -25.96 -11.49
C PHE A 827 -2.87 -26.68 -10.16
N TYR A 828 -4.13 -26.76 -9.73
CA TYR A 828 -4.48 -27.36 -8.44
C TYR A 828 -4.14 -28.86 -8.36
N GLU A 829 -4.23 -29.62 -9.45
CA GLU A 829 -3.84 -31.05 -9.50
C GLU A 829 -2.33 -31.31 -9.37
N ARG A 830 -1.48 -30.27 -9.32
CA ARG A 830 -0.06 -30.40 -8.94
C ARG A 830 0.13 -30.53 -7.43
N ALA A 831 -0.90 -30.21 -6.64
CA ALA A 831 -0.98 -30.54 -5.21
C ALA A 831 -1.07 -32.05 -4.97
N GLY A 832 -0.74 -32.44 -3.74
CA GLY A 832 -0.87 -33.82 -3.26
C GLY A 832 0.25 -34.24 -2.31
N LYS A 833 -0.03 -35.25 -1.49
CA LYS A 833 1.00 -36.08 -0.84
C LYS A 833 1.48 -37.11 -1.86
N VAL A 834 2.78 -37.33 -1.98
CA VAL A 834 3.38 -38.22 -3.00
C VAL A 834 4.54 -39.02 -2.41
N THR A 835 4.83 -40.18 -3.00
CA THR A 835 6.17 -40.77 -2.89
C THR A 835 7.06 -40.17 -3.97
N CYS A 836 8.19 -39.58 -3.56
CA CYS A 836 9.16 -38.95 -4.43
C CYS A 836 9.79 -39.97 -5.39
N LEU A 837 10.27 -39.50 -6.55
CA LEU A 837 11.07 -40.32 -7.46
C LEU A 837 12.47 -40.59 -6.88
N GLY A 838 13.02 -41.77 -7.11
CA GLY A 838 14.40 -42.13 -6.76
C GLY A 838 14.65 -42.47 -5.30
N ASN A 839 15.88 -42.89 -5.02
CA ASN A 839 16.38 -43.43 -3.76
C ASN A 839 17.00 -42.33 -2.88
N PRO A 840 16.86 -42.42 -1.54
CA PRO A 840 15.99 -43.32 -0.80
C PRO A 840 14.50 -43.00 -1.06
N ARG A 841 13.61 -43.98 -0.87
CA ARG A 841 12.16 -43.78 -1.00
C ARG A 841 11.69 -42.78 0.05
N ARG A 842 11.21 -41.63 -0.39
CA ARG A 842 10.78 -40.49 0.44
C ARG A 842 9.32 -40.17 0.20
N GLN A 843 8.67 -39.55 1.18
CA GLN A 843 7.38 -38.90 1.00
C GLN A 843 7.57 -37.38 1.10
N GLY A 844 6.72 -36.63 0.40
CA GLY A 844 6.62 -35.18 0.51
C GLY A 844 5.25 -34.72 0.05
N SER A 845 4.89 -33.47 0.33
CA SER A 845 3.59 -32.92 -0.03
C SER A 845 3.67 -31.50 -0.57
N VAL A 846 2.78 -31.13 -1.48
CA VAL A 846 2.46 -29.72 -1.79
C VAL A 846 1.01 -29.46 -1.45
N SER A 847 0.76 -28.64 -0.43
CA SER A 847 -0.54 -27.98 -0.25
C SER A 847 -0.60 -26.71 -1.10
N ILE A 848 -1.75 -26.44 -1.72
CA ILE A 848 -1.99 -25.19 -2.48
C ILE A 848 -3.16 -24.44 -1.83
N VAL A 849 -2.90 -23.19 -1.45
CA VAL A 849 -3.90 -22.27 -0.90
C VAL A 849 -4.02 -21.07 -1.85
N GLY A 850 -5.11 -21.03 -2.61
CA GLY A 850 -5.38 -19.99 -3.61
C GLY A 850 -6.32 -18.91 -3.08
N ALA A 851 -5.86 -17.66 -3.05
CA ALA A 851 -6.73 -16.53 -2.73
C ALA A 851 -7.52 -16.10 -3.97
N VAL A 852 -8.85 -16.09 -3.86
CA VAL A 852 -9.77 -15.68 -4.93
C VAL A 852 -10.38 -14.34 -4.56
N SER A 853 -10.43 -13.41 -5.51
CA SER A 853 -11.01 -12.08 -5.32
C SER A 853 -12.14 -11.85 -6.32
N PRO A 854 -13.34 -12.44 -6.09
CA PRO A 854 -14.50 -12.18 -6.92
C PRO A 854 -14.89 -10.68 -6.92
N PRO A 855 -15.38 -10.14 -8.05
CA PRO A 855 -15.94 -8.78 -8.09
C PRO A 855 -17.14 -8.68 -7.13
N GLY A 856 -17.22 -7.59 -6.37
CA GLY A 856 -18.27 -7.34 -5.36
C GLY A 856 -18.26 -8.27 -4.13
N GLY A 857 -17.62 -9.44 -4.22
CA GLY A 857 -17.79 -10.57 -3.29
C GLY A 857 -18.73 -11.66 -3.80
N ASP A 858 -19.16 -11.62 -5.07
CA ASP A 858 -20.10 -12.60 -5.63
C ASP A 858 -19.41 -13.92 -6.02
N PHE A 859 -19.85 -15.02 -5.41
CA PHE A 859 -19.32 -16.37 -5.70
C PHE A 859 -19.81 -16.95 -7.04
N SER A 860 -20.76 -16.30 -7.74
CA SER A 860 -21.19 -16.71 -9.09
C SER A 860 -20.12 -16.50 -10.17
N ASP A 861 -19.12 -15.63 -9.92
CA ASP A 861 -18.02 -15.33 -10.85
C ASP A 861 -17.36 -16.62 -11.41
N PRO A 862 -17.07 -16.69 -12.73
CA PRO A 862 -16.52 -17.90 -13.35
C PRO A 862 -15.21 -18.40 -12.76
N VAL A 863 -14.35 -17.55 -12.19
CA VAL A 863 -13.11 -17.98 -11.52
C VAL A 863 -13.44 -18.67 -10.20
N THR A 864 -14.39 -18.13 -9.45
CA THR A 864 -14.86 -18.72 -8.19
C THR A 864 -15.60 -20.03 -8.44
N SER A 865 -16.54 -20.05 -9.39
CA SER A 865 -17.27 -21.24 -9.81
C SER A 865 -16.36 -22.36 -10.34
N ALA A 866 -15.37 -22.03 -11.18
CA ALA A 866 -14.39 -23.00 -11.65
C ALA A 866 -13.49 -23.53 -10.52
N THR A 867 -13.06 -22.65 -9.60
CA THR A 867 -12.23 -23.05 -8.45
C THR A 867 -13.00 -23.97 -7.49
N LEU A 868 -14.27 -23.65 -7.19
CA LEU A 868 -15.19 -24.46 -6.38
C LEU A 868 -15.32 -25.91 -6.88
N GLY A 869 -15.35 -26.11 -8.20
CA GLY A 869 -15.41 -27.44 -8.82
C GLY A 869 -14.12 -28.26 -8.75
N ILE A 870 -13.02 -27.70 -8.21
CA ILE A 870 -11.70 -28.33 -8.19
C ILE A 870 -11.18 -28.51 -6.76
N VAL A 871 -11.29 -27.47 -5.91
CA VAL A 871 -10.71 -27.50 -4.55
C VAL A 871 -11.53 -28.37 -3.60
N GLN A 872 -10.83 -29.01 -2.66
CA GLN A 872 -11.46 -29.89 -1.66
C GLN A 872 -11.79 -29.16 -0.34
N VAL A 873 -11.27 -27.95 -0.15
CA VAL A 873 -11.56 -27.07 0.99
C VAL A 873 -11.89 -25.67 0.50
N PHE A 874 -12.92 -25.07 1.08
CA PHE A 874 -13.44 -23.76 0.72
C PHE A 874 -13.64 -22.94 2.00
N TRP A 875 -12.87 -21.85 2.14
CA TRP A 875 -12.95 -20.91 3.27
C TRP A 875 -13.58 -19.59 2.78
N GLY A 876 -14.91 -19.57 2.68
CA GLY A 876 -15.65 -18.41 2.18
C GLY A 876 -15.64 -17.27 3.20
N LEU A 877 -15.02 -16.14 2.86
CA LEU A 877 -14.94 -14.98 3.75
C LEU A 877 -16.09 -14.00 3.49
N ASP A 878 -16.86 -13.68 4.53
CA ASP A 878 -18.03 -12.80 4.45
C ASP A 878 -17.68 -11.36 4.84
N LYS A 879 -17.99 -10.44 3.92
CA LYS A 879 -17.89 -8.99 4.11
C LYS A 879 -18.72 -8.49 5.30
N LYS A 880 -19.86 -9.12 5.62
CA LYS A 880 -20.71 -8.78 6.78
C LYS A 880 -20.02 -9.04 8.12
N LEU A 881 -19.23 -10.12 8.21
CA LEU A 881 -18.44 -10.44 9.42
C LEU A 881 -17.27 -9.46 9.57
N ALA A 882 -16.53 -9.20 8.49
CA ALA A 882 -15.44 -8.22 8.48
C ALA A 882 -15.93 -6.79 8.84
N GLN A 883 -17.10 -6.36 8.32
CA GLN A 883 -17.73 -5.08 8.67
C GLN A 883 -18.13 -4.98 10.16
N ARG A 884 -18.38 -6.11 10.83
CA ARG A 884 -18.65 -6.17 12.29
C ARG A 884 -17.36 -6.28 13.12
N LYS A 885 -16.18 -6.15 12.50
CA LYS A 885 -14.85 -6.43 13.07
C LYS A 885 -14.73 -7.85 13.69
N HIS A 886 -15.51 -8.80 13.18
CA HIS A 886 -15.38 -10.22 13.51
C HIS A 886 -14.32 -10.85 12.60
N PHE A 887 -13.23 -11.34 13.21
CA PHE A 887 -12.07 -11.88 12.51
C PHE A 887 -11.59 -13.17 13.19
N PRO A 888 -11.10 -14.18 12.43
CA PRO A 888 -11.12 -14.26 10.96
C PRO A 888 -12.57 -14.39 10.43
N SER A 889 -12.90 -13.62 9.39
CA SER A 889 -14.29 -13.41 8.92
C SER A 889 -14.83 -14.55 8.06
N VAL A 890 -14.65 -15.80 8.52
CA VAL A 890 -15.05 -17.04 7.82
C VAL A 890 -16.54 -17.29 8.01
N ASN A 891 -17.29 -17.43 6.91
CA ASN A 891 -18.69 -17.83 6.97
C ASN A 891 -18.78 -19.34 7.22
N TRP A 892 -19.29 -19.73 8.38
CA TRP A 892 -19.38 -21.13 8.83
C TRP A 892 -20.48 -21.95 8.14
N SER A 893 -21.43 -21.31 7.46
CA SER A 893 -22.56 -21.96 6.79
C SER A 893 -22.26 -22.22 5.30
N LEU A 894 -21.40 -21.40 4.68
CA LEU A 894 -20.94 -21.54 3.30
C LEU A 894 -19.58 -22.24 3.15
N SER A 895 -18.76 -22.26 4.20
CA SER A 895 -17.45 -22.95 4.18
C SER A 895 -17.59 -24.47 4.30
N TYR A 896 -16.67 -25.22 3.68
CA TYR A 896 -16.68 -26.69 3.74
C TYR A 896 -15.28 -27.30 3.59
N SER A 897 -15.13 -28.56 4.06
CA SER A 897 -13.95 -29.39 3.83
C SER A 897 -14.32 -30.85 3.56
N ASN A 898 -13.93 -31.35 2.39
CA ASN A 898 -14.11 -32.74 2.00
C ASN A 898 -13.09 -33.68 2.69
N TYR A 899 -12.00 -33.14 3.26
CA TYR A 899 -10.96 -33.93 3.94
C TYR A 899 -11.33 -34.38 5.35
N THR A 900 -12.46 -33.92 5.91
CA THR A 900 -12.96 -34.34 7.24
C THR A 900 -12.86 -35.85 7.46
N LYS A 901 -13.47 -36.66 6.57
CA LYS A 901 -13.44 -38.13 6.63
C LYS A 901 -12.06 -38.76 6.47
N ALA A 902 -11.10 -38.07 5.83
CA ALA A 902 -9.73 -38.55 5.68
C ALA A 902 -8.88 -38.25 6.93
N LEU A 903 -9.23 -37.19 7.67
CA LEU A 903 -8.57 -36.77 8.90
C LEU A 903 -9.16 -37.36 10.17
N ASP A 904 -10.41 -37.86 10.14
CA ASP A 904 -11.06 -38.42 11.33
C ASP A 904 -10.20 -39.52 12.04
N PRO A 905 -9.53 -40.46 11.33
CA PRO A 905 -8.62 -41.41 11.98
C PRO A 905 -7.37 -40.77 12.64
N TYR A 906 -6.88 -39.65 12.08
CA TYR A 906 -5.78 -38.89 12.69
C TYR A 906 -6.28 -38.20 13.97
N TYR A 907 -7.45 -37.57 13.91
CA TYR A 907 -8.03 -36.91 15.08
C TYR A 907 -8.39 -37.89 16.19
N GLU A 908 -8.96 -39.06 15.86
CA GLU A 908 -9.24 -40.15 16.81
C GLU A 908 -7.97 -40.62 17.55
N SER A 909 -6.80 -40.58 16.90
CA SER A 909 -5.51 -40.91 17.52
C SER A 909 -4.97 -39.83 18.47
N MET A 910 -5.49 -38.60 18.40
CA MET A 910 -5.08 -37.43 19.20
C MET A 910 -6.05 -37.12 20.34
N ASP A 911 -7.36 -37.07 20.05
CA ASP A 911 -8.45 -36.97 21.03
C ASP A 911 -9.73 -37.58 20.43
N PRO A 912 -10.23 -38.73 20.94
CA PRO A 912 -11.33 -39.46 20.33
C PRO A 912 -12.68 -38.75 20.40
N GLU A 913 -12.85 -37.74 21.24
CA GLU A 913 -14.12 -37.00 21.34
C GLU A 913 -14.25 -35.90 20.27
N PHE A 914 -13.13 -35.43 19.70
CA PHE A 914 -13.11 -34.25 18.82
C PHE A 914 -14.08 -34.34 17.65
N VAL A 915 -14.22 -35.51 17.02
CA VAL A 915 -15.15 -35.72 15.89
C VAL A 915 -16.61 -35.51 16.33
N SER A 916 -16.98 -35.94 17.54
CA SER A 916 -18.29 -35.70 18.13
C SER A 916 -18.47 -34.22 18.50
N LEU A 917 -17.47 -33.60 19.13
CA LEU A 917 -17.48 -32.18 19.50
C LEU A 917 -17.65 -31.28 18.26
N ARG A 918 -16.90 -31.54 17.19
CA ARG A 918 -16.98 -30.83 15.89
C ARG A 918 -18.38 -30.90 15.29
N THR A 919 -19.02 -32.06 15.37
CA THR A 919 -20.37 -32.29 14.83
C THR A 919 -21.39 -31.47 15.62
N LYS A 920 -21.40 -31.60 16.95
CA LYS A 920 -22.26 -30.83 17.86
C LYS A 920 -22.06 -29.30 17.70
N PHE A 921 -20.82 -28.82 17.54
CA PHE A 921 -20.55 -27.39 17.27
C PHE A 921 -21.25 -26.88 16.01
N ARG A 922 -21.16 -27.64 14.90
CA ARG A 922 -21.79 -27.26 13.64
C ARG A 922 -23.32 -27.30 13.74
N ASP A 923 -23.87 -28.32 14.39
CA ASP A 923 -25.32 -28.48 14.55
C ASP A 923 -25.91 -27.36 15.42
N ILE A 924 -25.19 -26.89 16.46
CA ILE A 924 -25.55 -25.69 17.26
C ILE A 924 -25.54 -24.43 16.40
N LEU A 925 -24.49 -24.22 15.59
CA LEU A 925 -24.37 -23.03 14.73
C LEU A 925 -25.45 -22.99 13.64
N GLN A 926 -25.77 -24.13 13.03
CA GLN A 926 -26.85 -24.23 12.04
C GLN A 926 -28.22 -23.95 12.68
N THR A 927 -28.50 -24.57 13.84
CA THR A 927 -29.75 -24.34 14.57
C THR A 927 -29.90 -22.87 14.99
N GLU A 928 -28.79 -22.18 15.29
CA GLU A 928 -28.85 -20.75 15.59
C GLU A 928 -29.17 -19.87 14.38
N GLU A 929 -28.73 -20.23 13.17
CA GLU A 929 -29.08 -19.47 11.96
C GLU A 929 -30.58 -19.59 11.65
N ASP A 930 -31.14 -20.81 11.72
CA ASP A 930 -32.58 -21.07 11.59
C ASP A 930 -33.39 -20.27 12.65
N LEU A 931 -32.93 -20.28 13.91
CA LEU A 931 -33.56 -19.53 15.00
C LEU A 931 -33.40 -18.01 14.84
N ALA A 932 -32.30 -17.52 14.27
CA ALA A 932 -32.04 -16.09 14.09
C ALA A 932 -32.97 -15.46 13.04
N GLU A 933 -33.42 -16.20 12.03
CA GLU A 933 -34.47 -15.76 11.12
C GLU A 933 -35.82 -15.66 11.84
N ILE A 934 -36.20 -16.69 12.61
CA ILE A 934 -37.44 -16.69 13.42
C ILE A 934 -37.45 -15.53 14.44
N VAL A 935 -36.31 -15.24 15.08
CA VAL A 935 -36.15 -14.12 16.02
C VAL A 935 -36.34 -12.76 15.33
N GLN A 936 -35.92 -12.59 14.07
CA GLN A 936 -36.14 -11.36 13.32
C GLN A 936 -37.61 -11.16 12.91
N LEU A 937 -38.35 -12.25 12.69
CA LEU A 937 -39.77 -12.22 12.29
C LEU A 937 -40.74 -12.11 13.47
N VAL A 938 -40.48 -12.79 14.60
CA VAL A 938 -41.43 -12.96 15.72
C VAL A 938 -40.90 -12.44 17.05
N GLY A 939 -39.58 -12.30 17.22
CA GLY A 939 -38.93 -11.82 18.44
C GLY A 939 -38.56 -12.94 19.44
N LYS A 940 -37.44 -12.75 20.15
CA LYS A 940 -36.83 -13.74 21.08
C LYS A 940 -37.74 -14.18 22.25
N SER A 941 -38.81 -13.44 22.55
CA SER A 941 -39.78 -13.79 23.59
C SER A 941 -40.61 -15.03 23.25
N ALA A 942 -40.88 -15.30 21.97
CA ALA A 942 -41.76 -16.38 21.52
C ALA A 942 -41.11 -17.78 21.49
N LEU A 943 -39.79 -17.87 21.68
CA LEU A 943 -39.02 -19.11 21.60
C LEU A 943 -39.15 -20.01 22.83
N ALA A 944 -38.85 -21.30 22.70
CA ALA A 944 -38.69 -22.20 23.84
C ALA A 944 -37.40 -21.91 24.63
N GLU A 945 -37.32 -22.39 25.87
CA GLU A 945 -36.15 -22.19 26.72
C GLU A 945 -34.90 -22.93 26.20
N THR A 946 -35.07 -24.06 25.50
CA THR A 946 -34.03 -24.78 24.74
C THR A 946 -33.39 -23.93 23.65
N ASP A 947 -34.22 -23.17 22.94
CA ASP A 947 -33.82 -22.39 21.77
C ASP A 947 -33.07 -21.12 22.23
N LYS A 948 -33.51 -20.56 23.37
CA LYS A 948 -32.82 -19.47 24.07
C LYS A 948 -31.43 -19.88 24.59
N ILE A 949 -31.28 -21.12 25.09
CA ILE A 949 -29.96 -21.71 25.41
C ILE A 949 -29.11 -21.79 24.14
N THR A 950 -29.66 -22.35 23.05
CA THR A 950 -28.92 -22.53 21.78
C THR A 950 -28.42 -21.19 21.23
N LEU A 951 -29.26 -20.15 21.23
CA LEU A 951 -28.88 -18.78 20.83
C LEU A 951 -27.77 -18.18 21.71
N ASP A 952 -27.87 -18.29 23.04
CA ASP A 952 -26.89 -17.68 23.94
C ASP A 952 -25.55 -18.45 23.95
N VAL A 953 -25.58 -19.77 23.79
CA VAL A 953 -24.36 -20.60 23.62
C VAL A 953 -23.71 -20.39 22.26
N ALA A 954 -24.48 -20.34 21.18
CA ALA A 954 -23.95 -20.05 19.84
C ALA A 954 -23.32 -18.65 19.78
N LYS A 955 -23.82 -17.68 20.57
CA LYS A 955 -23.14 -16.39 20.74
C LYS A 955 -21.76 -16.54 21.40
N ILE A 956 -21.65 -17.30 22.50
CA ILE A 956 -20.36 -17.57 23.16
C ILE A 956 -19.39 -18.25 22.16
N ILE A 957 -19.87 -19.22 21.37
CA ILE A 957 -19.07 -19.86 20.32
C ILE A 957 -18.56 -18.82 19.29
N LYS A 958 -19.40 -17.88 18.84
CA LYS A 958 -19.02 -16.85 17.86
C LYS A 958 -18.01 -15.83 18.43
N ASP A 959 -18.23 -15.35 19.65
CA ASP A 959 -17.46 -14.26 20.25
C ASP A 959 -16.16 -14.74 20.94
N ASP A 960 -16.10 -16.00 21.39
CA ASP A 960 -14.97 -16.55 22.16
C ASP A 960 -14.20 -17.69 21.49
N PHE A 961 -14.82 -18.49 20.61
CA PHE A 961 -14.16 -19.60 19.93
C PHE A 961 -13.83 -19.30 18.46
N LEU A 962 -14.79 -18.76 17.69
CA LEU A 962 -14.59 -18.47 16.27
C LEU A 962 -13.83 -17.15 16.03
N GLN A 963 -14.06 -16.12 16.84
CA GLN A 963 -13.25 -14.89 16.79
C GLN A 963 -11.85 -15.16 17.36
N GLN A 964 -10.79 -14.68 16.69
CA GLN A 964 -9.40 -14.90 17.10
C GLN A 964 -8.52 -13.70 16.68
N ASN A 965 -7.77 -13.12 17.62
CA ASN A 965 -6.95 -11.95 17.37
C ASN A 965 -5.50 -12.33 17.01
N GLY A 966 -5.20 -12.32 15.69
CA GLY A 966 -3.90 -12.63 15.11
C GLY A 966 -2.71 -11.79 15.61
N TYR A 967 -2.95 -10.62 16.19
CA TYR A 967 -1.92 -9.72 16.73
C TYR A 967 -1.59 -9.96 18.21
N SER A 968 -2.38 -10.77 18.92
CA SER A 968 -2.24 -10.97 20.37
C SER A 968 -1.36 -12.17 20.73
N ASN A 969 -0.55 -12.09 21.79
CA ASN A 969 0.40 -13.14 22.14
C ASN A 969 -0.23 -14.53 22.35
N TYR A 970 -1.41 -14.58 22.97
CA TYR A 970 -2.13 -15.79 23.36
C TYR A 970 -3.05 -16.37 22.26
N ASP A 971 -3.51 -15.56 21.31
CA ASP A 971 -4.47 -15.95 20.26
C ASP A 971 -3.91 -15.82 18.83
N ARG A 972 -2.68 -15.32 18.63
CA ARG A 972 -1.99 -15.35 17.32
C ARG A 972 -1.84 -16.77 16.76
N TYR A 973 -1.66 -17.74 17.64
CA TYR A 973 -1.57 -19.16 17.33
C TYR A 973 -2.27 -19.96 18.43
N CYS A 974 -3.27 -20.76 18.06
CA CYS A 974 -3.98 -21.65 18.99
C CYS A 974 -3.57 -23.11 18.73
N PRO A 975 -2.81 -23.76 19.65
CA PRO A 975 -2.49 -25.18 19.54
C PRO A 975 -3.75 -26.06 19.56
N PHE A 976 -3.69 -27.21 18.89
CA PHE A 976 -4.85 -28.11 18.77
C PHE A 976 -5.44 -28.53 20.14
N PHE A 977 -4.60 -28.80 21.15
CA PHE A 977 -5.07 -29.12 22.50
C PHE A 977 -5.85 -27.98 23.17
N LYS A 978 -5.50 -26.71 22.89
CA LYS A 978 -6.21 -25.53 23.38
C LYS A 978 -7.59 -25.46 22.74
N THR A 979 -7.65 -25.64 21.41
CA THR A 979 -8.90 -25.71 20.63
C THR A 979 -9.85 -26.79 21.15
N VAL A 980 -9.38 -28.03 21.31
CA VAL A 980 -10.20 -29.16 21.80
C VAL A 980 -10.69 -28.93 23.24
N GLY A 981 -9.82 -28.40 24.12
CA GLY A 981 -10.18 -28.08 25.50
C GLY A 981 -11.30 -27.04 25.61
N MET A 982 -11.24 -25.98 24.79
CA MET A 982 -12.32 -24.98 24.71
C MET A 982 -13.64 -25.61 24.21
N MET A 983 -13.59 -26.44 23.16
CA MET A 983 -14.79 -27.10 22.62
C MET A 983 -15.45 -28.03 23.64
N ARG A 984 -14.66 -28.83 24.37
CA ARG A 984 -15.15 -29.76 25.40
C ARG A 984 -15.90 -29.02 26.51
N ASN A 985 -15.35 -27.92 27.01
CA ASN A 985 -15.97 -27.12 28.08
C ASN A 985 -17.24 -26.38 27.61
N MET A 986 -17.27 -25.86 26.37
CA MET A 986 -18.46 -25.21 25.80
C MET A 986 -19.60 -26.19 25.54
N ILE A 987 -19.32 -27.41 25.09
CA ILE A 987 -20.34 -28.45 24.91
C ILE A 987 -20.86 -28.99 26.25
N LEU A 988 -20.00 -29.22 27.24
CA LEU A 988 -20.45 -29.62 28.58
C LEU A 988 -21.48 -28.62 29.13
N PHE A 989 -21.19 -27.32 29.02
CA PHE A 989 -22.10 -26.26 29.44
C PHE A 989 -23.45 -26.30 28.71
N TYR A 990 -23.44 -26.51 27.39
CA TYR A 990 -24.66 -26.66 26.58
C TYR A 990 -25.50 -27.88 26.99
N GLU A 991 -24.86 -29.04 27.14
CA GLU A 991 -25.54 -30.31 27.45
C GLU A 991 -26.11 -30.33 28.87
N LEU A 992 -25.39 -29.78 29.86
CA LEU A 992 -25.89 -29.62 31.22
C LEU A 992 -27.00 -28.57 31.32
N ALA A 993 -26.87 -27.41 30.65
CA ALA A 993 -27.94 -26.41 30.61
C ALA A 993 -29.23 -26.97 29.99
N ARG A 994 -29.11 -27.70 28.88
CA ARG A 994 -30.22 -28.31 28.17
C ARG A 994 -30.88 -29.43 28.99
N SER A 995 -30.10 -30.39 29.50
CA SER A 995 -30.63 -31.50 30.30
C SER A 995 -31.28 -31.04 31.62
N THR A 996 -30.77 -29.97 32.23
CA THR A 996 -31.39 -29.33 33.41
C THR A 996 -32.77 -28.76 33.07
N VAL A 997 -32.89 -28.00 31.98
CA VAL A 997 -34.19 -27.43 31.54
C VAL A 997 -35.18 -28.54 31.18
N GLU A 998 -34.76 -29.53 30.37
CA GLU A 998 -35.60 -30.66 29.95
C GLU A 998 -36.07 -31.48 31.18
N SER A 999 -35.20 -31.75 32.15
CA SER A 999 -35.56 -32.47 33.38
C SER A 999 -36.50 -31.67 34.30
N SER A 1000 -36.42 -30.34 34.28
CA SER A 1000 -37.20 -29.47 35.17
C SER A 1000 -38.69 -29.34 34.81
N ASN A 1001 -39.13 -29.85 33.65
CA ASN A 1001 -40.47 -29.68 33.09
C ASN A 1001 -40.97 -28.21 33.12
N GLY A 1002 -40.07 -27.25 32.88
CA GLY A 1002 -40.39 -25.82 32.82
C GLY A 1002 -40.44 -25.08 34.16
N SER A 1003 -40.05 -25.72 35.27
CA SER A 1003 -39.94 -25.05 36.57
C SER A 1003 -38.68 -24.17 36.70
N LEU A 1004 -37.61 -24.51 35.97
CA LEU A 1004 -36.40 -23.71 35.80
C LEU A 1004 -36.39 -23.08 34.40
N THR A 1005 -36.36 -21.74 34.35
CA THR A 1005 -36.20 -20.97 33.11
C THR A 1005 -34.73 -20.63 32.88
N TRP A 1006 -34.34 -20.42 31.63
CA TRP A 1006 -32.95 -20.13 31.25
C TRP A 1006 -32.39 -18.88 31.97
N ASN A 1007 -33.22 -17.85 32.15
CA ASN A 1007 -32.83 -16.67 32.93
C ASN A 1007 -32.40 -17.03 34.36
N ARG A 1008 -33.15 -17.90 35.07
CA ARG A 1008 -32.79 -18.32 36.45
C ARG A 1008 -31.45 -19.07 36.48
N ILE A 1009 -31.24 -19.96 35.51
CA ILE A 1009 -30.00 -20.73 35.37
C ILE A 1009 -28.82 -19.77 35.14
N ARG A 1010 -28.95 -18.85 34.16
CA ARG A 1010 -27.93 -17.83 33.87
C ARG A 1010 -27.64 -16.92 35.06
N ASP A 1011 -28.66 -16.54 35.83
CA ASP A 1011 -28.51 -15.64 36.97
C ASP A 1011 -27.87 -16.35 38.19
N HIS A 1012 -28.00 -17.68 38.33
CA HIS A 1012 -27.26 -18.50 39.32
C HIS A 1012 -25.84 -18.88 38.86
N ILE A 1013 -25.64 -19.05 37.55
CA ILE A 1013 -24.40 -19.57 36.94
C ILE A 1013 -23.58 -18.42 36.28
N GLY A 1014 -23.88 -17.17 36.63
CA GLY A 1014 -23.37 -15.97 35.94
C GLY A 1014 -21.84 -15.81 35.88
N ASP A 1015 -21.08 -16.51 36.73
CA ASP A 1015 -19.60 -16.51 36.68
C ASP A 1015 -19.03 -17.49 35.64
N ILE A 1016 -19.75 -18.56 35.26
CA ILE A 1016 -19.26 -19.57 34.32
C ILE A 1016 -19.16 -19.05 32.88
N PRO A 1017 -20.14 -18.33 32.29
CA PRO A 1017 -19.99 -17.73 30.97
C PRO A 1017 -18.74 -16.85 30.87
N TYR A 1018 -18.44 -16.05 31.89
CA TYR A 1018 -17.22 -15.25 31.93
C TYR A 1018 -15.95 -16.11 31.97
N LYS A 1019 -15.94 -17.20 32.76
CA LYS A 1019 -14.83 -18.17 32.77
C LYS A 1019 -14.65 -18.87 31.42
N LEU A 1020 -15.74 -19.23 30.74
CA LEU A 1020 -15.72 -19.81 29.39
C LEU A 1020 -15.13 -18.81 28.37
N SER A 1021 -15.57 -17.54 28.40
CA SER A 1021 -14.99 -16.47 27.58
C SER A 1021 -13.51 -16.24 27.87
N SER A 1022 -13.09 -16.39 29.14
CA SER A 1022 -11.69 -16.18 29.53
C SER A 1022 -10.73 -17.27 29.02
N MET A 1023 -11.22 -18.46 28.62
CA MET A 1023 -10.37 -19.57 28.18
C MET A 1023 -9.45 -19.21 27.02
N LYS A 1024 -9.80 -18.21 26.19
CA LYS A 1024 -8.96 -17.76 25.07
C LYS A 1024 -7.69 -17.03 25.49
N PHE A 1025 -7.65 -16.39 26.67
CA PHE A 1025 -6.50 -15.61 27.15
C PHE A 1025 -5.33 -16.47 27.68
N GLU A 1026 -5.52 -17.78 27.81
CA GLU A 1026 -4.46 -18.74 28.19
C GLU A 1026 -3.33 -18.76 27.15
N ASP A 1027 -2.10 -18.41 27.55
CA ASP A 1027 -0.95 -18.37 26.63
C ASP A 1027 -0.41 -19.80 26.38
N PRO A 1028 -0.23 -20.23 25.13
CA PRO A 1028 0.41 -21.51 24.79
C PRO A 1028 1.79 -21.75 25.44
N GLN A 1029 2.52 -20.69 25.80
CA GLN A 1029 3.86 -20.76 26.41
C GLN A 1029 3.85 -21.24 27.87
N ASP A 1030 2.72 -21.18 28.59
CA ASP A 1030 2.56 -21.75 29.94
C ASP A 1030 2.73 -23.29 29.97
N GLY A 1031 2.67 -23.94 28.80
CA GLY A 1031 2.86 -25.37 28.63
C GLY A 1031 1.56 -26.18 28.66
N GLU A 1032 1.49 -27.20 27.81
CA GLU A 1032 0.27 -27.99 27.56
C GLU A 1032 -0.35 -28.57 28.84
N GLN A 1033 0.47 -29.08 29.78
CA GLN A 1033 -0.02 -29.68 31.02
C GLN A 1033 -0.72 -28.66 31.93
N VAL A 1034 -0.25 -27.41 31.96
CA VAL A 1034 -0.84 -26.33 32.78
C VAL A 1034 -2.18 -25.92 32.19
N VAL A 1035 -2.25 -25.69 30.87
CA VAL A 1035 -3.49 -25.32 30.18
C VAL A 1035 -4.54 -26.43 30.27
N ARG A 1036 -4.15 -27.70 30.04
CA ARG A 1036 -5.04 -28.86 30.22
C ARG A 1036 -5.56 -28.98 31.67
N ALA A 1037 -4.71 -28.71 32.68
CA ALA A 1037 -5.12 -28.74 34.08
C ALA A 1037 -6.12 -27.63 34.44
N LYS A 1038 -5.90 -26.39 33.96
CA LYS A 1038 -6.83 -25.27 34.11
C LYS A 1038 -8.21 -25.59 33.49
N TYR A 1039 -8.23 -26.11 32.27
CA TYR A 1039 -9.49 -26.48 31.60
C TYR A 1039 -10.20 -27.67 32.26
N ALA A 1040 -9.47 -28.66 32.78
CA ALA A 1040 -10.05 -29.78 33.53
C ALA A 1040 -10.58 -29.38 34.92
N ALA A 1041 -10.02 -28.35 35.54
CA ALA A 1041 -10.59 -27.75 36.76
C ALA A 1041 -11.91 -27.03 36.46
N LEU A 1042 -11.97 -26.24 35.38
CA LEU A 1042 -13.20 -25.57 34.93
C LEU A 1042 -14.29 -26.58 34.54
N TYR A 1043 -13.95 -27.68 33.86
CA TYR A 1043 -14.88 -28.76 33.53
C TYR A 1043 -15.60 -29.28 34.79
N LYS A 1044 -14.85 -29.57 35.87
CA LYS A 1044 -15.42 -30.02 37.15
C LYS A 1044 -16.25 -28.96 37.85
N GLU A 1045 -15.82 -27.70 37.84
CA GLU A 1045 -16.64 -26.62 38.43
C GLU A 1045 -18.00 -26.50 37.71
N ILE A 1046 -18.04 -26.68 36.39
CA ILE A 1046 -19.30 -26.72 35.63
C ILE A 1046 -20.19 -27.89 36.10
N GLU A 1047 -19.66 -29.11 36.20
CA GLU A 1047 -20.42 -30.27 36.70
C GLU A 1047 -20.95 -30.07 38.12
N GLU A 1048 -20.13 -29.56 39.03
CA GLU A 1048 -20.48 -29.32 40.43
C GLU A 1048 -21.56 -28.25 40.57
N ARG A 1049 -21.49 -27.16 39.79
CA ARG A 1049 -22.47 -26.06 39.81
C ARG A 1049 -23.82 -26.45 39.21
N PHE A 1050 -23.85 -27.25 38.13
CA PHE A 1050 -25.11 -27.76 37.58
C PHE A 1050 -25.75 -28.85 38.47
N ARG A 1051 -24.94 -29.67 39.16
CA ARG A 1051 -25.45 -30.58 40.20
C ARG A 1051 -26.09 -29.81 41.35
N ALA A 1052 -25.42 -28.78 41.87
CA ALA A 1052 -25.95 -27.90 42.92
C ALA A 1052 -27.12 -26.99 42.49
N LEU A 1053 -27.56 -27.07 41.23
CA LEU A 1053 -28.79 -26.44 40.71
C LEU A 1053 -29.89 -27.48 40.40
N SER A 1054 -29.56 -28.77 40.51
CA SER A 1054 -30.46 -29.91 40.32
C SER A 1054 -30.88 -30.57 41.65
N GLU A 1055 -30.17 -30.26 42.74
CA GLU A 1055 -30.46 -30.63 44.14
C GLU A 1055 -31.30 -29.56 44.86
#